data_AF-A0A1M7UYE6-F1
#
_entry.id   AF-A0A1M7UYE6-F1
#
_cell.length_a   1.000
_cell.length_b   1.000
_cell.length_c   1.000
_cell.angle_alpha   90.00
_cell.angle_beta   90.00
_cell.angle_gamma   90.00
#
_symmetry.space_group_name_H-M   'P 1'
#
loop_
_entity.id
_entity.type
_entity.pdbx_description
1 polymer ?
#
loop_
_entity_poly.entity_id
_entity_poly.type
_entity_poly.pdbx_seq_one_letter_code
_entity_poly.pdbx_strand_id
1 'polypeptide(L)'
;MAIERVLRDEKSDTSKLVLDYIMNPEKAELVTGINCTPETAFEEMLMIKTAYNKTDGRQFIHFVQSFHPEEKVTPEQVHEIGVRLAKEFERFSGFQMVVSTHLDQDHLHNHFVMNTVNMEHGLKWQQSPAQMQMAKNFSDQLCIEYGLSTIEHKGKNRESSGEYRAKQKGLSWKHELRLAVDACMRNSVSRDDFVNNMRKLGYETKWTDTRKDITFFREQGKPCRLDNLNKEWTKEVLEETFKFNQELKAPEDMAGEIKKLGLATQIAKAGAAAQEAEQQIDEKNDTNESNKSWEDKLRQAINTCMENSVGRADFIVNMRKLGYEVNWRDTRKDITFITPEGRKRRNSTLDQNLTKEALTDAFKINKEHKDREVMAAEIGKMELRDEGSKAELNKEEVPIEEGSCEPEPVEVGDSDIHVQAHPESSHSDNAYKEYRIDWSARYKEARTYLYGKNEIKQDFGKAHQLFTEEALTGNALAMHDLGRMHADGLGVEIDLAQAQVWYEKAFTAFNAVEGEESRPYIKTYAQYRIGKMYATGLGTLQDYSAAASWLEKAVEENHKYAQYTLAGLYYRGQGVDQNYGSAFELYRQSAIQGNSYADYELAKMLRDGIGTEKDTGKADEHFRRAFASFSAMEKDSRDDKLQYRLGQMLYTGTGTDKNIPGAINYLEKSANTGNVNAQYLLAKIYLETENAQPDKIRKALMLLEKAAHGGNAQAQYAFGKILIEGKHVEKDITRALALLNSSAEQKNQFAAYALGKMHLDGTEIPKNIVIAIKWLTTSADLGNSFAQYSLAKLYLDGQDVTKDIQTGLRYLIASAEQKNQFAQYRLGKLYIEGDDVPKNVQVGLQLLNESAEQGNQFAQFKLGIVYLSGKDVPRDKELARNYFTLSAEQGNELAQVFLKEMDSINIPYLMQLMSSLTSGNHHQNTSKYPLSRLEGHALKEKILELKLGSNMKWDKGQGYDR
;
A
#
# COMPACT_ATOMS: atom_id res chain seq x y z
N MET A 1 -10.16 20.13 -18.93
CA MET A 1 -11.29 19.61 -19.73
C MET A 1 -12.44 19.21 -18.81
N ALA A 2 -13.66 19.67 -19.07
CA ALA A 2 -14.85 19.26 -18.33
C ALA A 2 -15.97 18.79 -19.28
N ILE A 3 -16.38 17.53 -19.08
CA ILE A 3 -17.62 16.80 -19.44
C ILE A 3 -18.20 16.94 -20.86
N GLU A 4 -18.13 15.81 -21.57
CA GLU A 4 -18.68 15.44 -22.88
C GLU A 4 -20.22 15.56 -22.94
N ARG A 5 -20.77 16.32 -23.89
CA ARG A 5 -22.21 16.30 -24.20
C ARG A 5 -22.46 15.33 -25.34
N VAL A 6 -23.16 14.23 -25.04
CA VAL A 6 -23.42 13.13 -25.97
C VAL A 6 -24.70 13.40 -26.76
N LEU A 7 -24.59 13.61 -28.08
CA LEU A 7 -25.75 13.71 -28.98
C LEU A 7 -26.11 12.31 -29.51
N ARG A 8 -27.34 11.84 -29.27
CA ARG A 8 -27.88 10.57 -29.80
C ARG A 8 -29.19 10.78 -30.55
N ASP A 9 -29.16 10.34 -31.81
CA ASP A 9 -30.20 9.78 -32.70
C ASP A 9 -31.22 10.61 -33.52
N GLU A 10 -31.36 10.07 -34.73
CA GLU A 10 -32.44 9.96 -35.74
C GLU A 10 -32.94 11.13 -36.62
N LYS A 11 -32.57 12.40 -36.41
CA LYS A 11 -32.76 13.44 -37.45
C LYS A 11 -31.58 14.42 -37.48
N SER A 12 -31.12 14.75 -38.69
CA SER A 12 -29.88 15.50 -38.99
C SER A 12 -29.73 16.87 -38.29
N ASP A 13 -30.78 17.44 -37.71
CA ASP A 13 -30.78 18.81 -37.18
C ASP A 13 -29.96 18.99 -35.89
N THR A 14 -29.97 18.04 -34.95
CA THR A 14 -29.31 18.24 -33.63
C THR A 14 -27.78 18.28 -33.69
N SER A 15 -27.20 17.63 -34.70
CA SER A 15 -25.75 17.62 -34.88
C SER A 15 -25.24 18.88 -35.58
N LYS A 16 -26.00 19.40 -36.55
CA LYS A 16 -25.73 20.69 -37.16
C LYS A 16 -25.84 21.82 -36.12
N LEU A 17 -26.83 21.73 -35.23
CA LEU A 17 -27.01 22.68 -34.11
C LEU A 17 -25.78 22.83 -33.19
N VAL A 18 -24.96 21.79 -33.00
CA VAL A 18 -23.75 21.90 -32.16
C VAL A 18 -22.59 22.57 -32.89
N LEU A 19 -22.42 22.30 -34.18
CA LEU A 19 -21.46 23.04 -35.02
C LEU A 19 -21.88 24.51 -35.13
N ASP A 20 -23.17 24.77 -35.40
CA ASP A 20 -23.72 26.13 -35.45
C ASP A 20 -23.56 26.87 -34.10
N TYR A 21 -23.71 26.16 -32.98
CA TYR A 21 -23.48 26.71 -31.64
C TYR A 21 -22.02 27.10 -31.43
N ILE A 22 -21.07 26.20 -31.76
CA ILE A 22 -19.66 26.49 -31.51
C ILE A 22 -19.10 27.53 -32.50
N MET A 23 -19.69 27.69 -33.68
CA MET A 23 -19.29 28.66 -34.69
C MET A 23 -20.10 29.96 -34.64
N ASN A 24 -20.92 30.17 -33.60
CA ASN A 24 -21.72 31.38 -33.49
C ASN A 24 -20.81 32.63 -33.35
N PRO A 25 -20.87 33.59 -34.30
CA PRO A 25 -19.98 34.76 -34.30
C PRO A 25 -20.23 35.72 -33.13
N GLU A 26 -21.36 35.62 -32.42
CA GLU A 26 -21.60 36.39 -31.19
C GLU A 26 -20.86 35.81 -29.97
N LYS A 27 -20.37 34.57 -30.06
CA LYS A 27 -19.75 33.84 -28.94
C LYS A 27 -18.31 33.43 -29.21
N ALA A 28 -18.01 33.09 -30.46
CA ALA A 28 -16.72 32.62 -30.91
C ALA A 28 -16.03 33.67 -31.77
N GLU A 29 -14.81 34.04 -31.41
CA GLU A 29 -13.99 34.96 -32.21
C GLU A 29 -13.03 34.22 -33.14
N LEU A 30 -12.53 33.04 -32.73
CA LEU A 30 -11.54 32.26 -33.45
C LEU A 30 -12.03 30.83 -33.69
N VAL A 31 -12.07 30.40 -34.96
CA VAL A 31 -12.53 29.07 -35.38
C VAL A 31 -11.53 28.48 -36.38
N THR A 32 -11.09 27.25 -36.14
CA THR A 32 -10.16 26.52 -37.02
C THR A 32 -10.66 25.10 -37.26
N GLY A 33 -10.62 24.67 -38.53
CA GLY A 33 -10.91 23.30 -38.94
C GLY A 33 -9.64 22.47 -39.12
N ILE A 34 -9.67 21.23 -38.63
CA ILE A 34 -8.59 20.23 -38.76
C ILE A 34 -9.12 19.12 -39.65
N ASN A 35 -8.46 18.90 -40.79
CA ASN A 35 -8.89 17.94 -41.83
C ASN A 35 -10.31 18.21 -42.40
N CYS A 36 -10.86 19.39 -42.13
CA CYS A 36 -12.10 19.90 -42.71
C CYS A 36 -12.09 21.42 -42.71
N THR A 37 -12.95 22.05 -43.50
CA THR A 37 -13.15 23.51 -43.49
C THR A 37 -14.31 23.85 -42.55
N PRO A 38 -14.19 24.79 -41.58
CA PRO A 38 -15.25 25.05 -40.59
C PRO A 38 -16.65 25.25 -41.17
N GLU A 39 -16.76 26.05 -42.24
CA GLU A 39 -18.03 26.40 -42.87
C GLU A 39 -18.73 25.21 -43.52
N THR A 40 -17.96 24.22 -44.00
CA THR A 40 -18.45 23.00 -44.66
C THR A 40 -18.25 21.74 -43.82
N ALA A 41 -17.79 21.88 -42.57
CA ALA A 41 -17.34 20.79 -41.72
C ALA A 41 -18.43 19.74 -41.52
N PHE A 42 -19.69 20.16 -41.34
CA PHE A 42 -20.81 19.24 -41.15
C PHE A 42 -21.01 18.31 -42.37
N GLU A 43 -20.97 18.89 -43.57
CA GLU A 43 -21.17 18.16 -44.82
C GLU A 43 -19.99 17.22 -45.09
N GLU A 44 -18.76 17.72 -44.93
CA GLU A 44 -17.54 16.92 -45.08
C GLU A 44 -17.50 15.74 -44.11
N MET A 45 -17.89 15.95 -42.85
CA MET A 45 -17.93 14.89 -41.85
C MET A 45 -19.00 13.83 -42.15
N LEU A 46 -20.15 14.24 -42.67
CA LEU A 46 -21.20 13.32 -43.11
C LEU A 46 -20.81 12.53 -44.37
N MET A 47 -20.09 13.14 -45.31
CA MET A 47 -19.58 12.45 -46.49
C MET A 47 -18.66 11.29 -46.10
N ILE A 48 -17.72 11.51 -45.18
CA ILE A 48 -16.83 10.44 -44.68
C ILE A 48 -17.65 9.32 -44.03
N LYS A 49 -18.62 9.65 -43.19
CA LYS A 49 -19.49 8.65 -42.56
C LYS A 49 -20.29 7.84 -43.58
N THR A 50 -20.79 8.50 -44.61
CA THR A 50 -21.55 7.86 -45.69
C THR A 50 -20.65 6.94 -46.49
N ALA A 51 -19.44 7.38 -46.83
CA ALA A 51 -18.45 6.58 -47.55
C ALA A 51 -18.10 5.26 -46.83
N TYR A 52 -18.06 5.29 -45.49
CA TYR A 52 -17.79 4.09 -44.67
C TYR A 52 -19.04 3.37 -44.14
N ASN A 53 -20.25 3.72 -44.61
CA ASN A 53 -21.53 3.17 -44.14
C ASN A 53 -21.72 3.25 -42.61
N LYS A 54 -21.34 4.38 -42.00
CA LYS A 54 -21.37 4.64 -40.55
C LYS A 54 -22.19 5.88 -40.20
N THR A 55 -23.36 5.99 -40.82
CA THR A 55 -24.30 7.10 -40.67
C THR A 55 -25.21 6.97 -39.44
N ASP A 56 -25.08 5.88 -38.66
CA ASP A 56 -25.89 5.57 -37.49
C ASP A 56 -25.13 5.70 -36.14
N GLY A 57 -25.88 5.90 -35.06
CA GLY A 57 -25.35 6.03 -33.70
C GLY A 57 -24.66 7.37 -33.43
N ARG A 58 -23.63 7.38 -32.57
CA ARG A 58 -22.96 8.63 -32.15
C ARG A 58 -22.24 9.28 -33.34
N GLN A 59 -22.70 10.45 -33.75
CA GLN A 59 -22.20 11.15 -34.93
C GLN A 59 -20.95 11.99 -34.64
N PHE A 60 -20.99 12.78 -33.57
CA PHE A 60 -19.91 13.70 -33.21
C PHE A 60 -19.55 13.59 -31.73
N ILE A 61 -18.34 14.02 -31.39
CA ILE A 61 -17.87 14.15 -30.00
C ILE A 61 -17.61 15.63 -29.74
N HIS A 62 -18.27 16.16 -28.71
CA HIS A 62 -18.07 17.52 -28.26
C HIS A 62 -17.42 17.52 -26.87
N PHE A 63 -16.26 18.18 -26.75
CA PHE A 63 -15.57 18.40 -25.47
C PHE A 63 -15.03 19.83 -25.36
N VAL A 64 -14.69 20.24 -24.13
CA VAL A 64 -14.31 21.61 -23.80
C VAL A 64 -13.01 21.64 -23.00
N GLN A 65 -12.11 22.56 -23.36
CA GLN A 65 -10.89 22.91 -22.62
C GLN A 65 -11.04 24.32 -22.05
N SER A 66 -11.12 24.43 -20.73
CA SER A 66 -11.33 25.71 -20.02
C SER A 66 -10.04 26.16 -19.34
N PHE A 67 -9.83 27.48 -19.30
CA PHE A 67 -8.70 28.14 -18.64
C PHE A 67 -9.20 28.94 -17.45
N HIS A 68 -8.40 29.10 -16.39
CA HIS A 68 -8.86 29.80 -15.18
C HIS A 68 -8.94 31.33 -15.42
N PRO A 69 -9.96 32.05 -14.91
CA PRO A 69 -10.11 33.51 -15.13
C PRO A 69 -8.91 34.36 -14.72
N GLU A 70 -8.11 33.88 -13.75
CA GLU A 70 -6.94 34.60 -13.22
C GLU A 70 -5.67 34.38 -14.07
N GLU A 71 -5.69 33.46 -15.03
CA GLU A 71 -4.58 33.24 -15.96
C GLU A 71 -4.51 34.39 -16.97
N LYS A 72 -3.34 35.03 -17.10
CA LYS A 72 -3.14 36.14 -18.05
C LYS A 72 -2.90 35.60 -19.46
N VAL A 73 -3.95 35.09 -20.10
CA VAL A 73 -3.91 34.51 -21.45
C VAL A 73 -4.80 35.27 -22.43
N THR A 74 -4.37 35.38 -23.69
CA THR A 74 -5.19 35.98 -24.76
C THR A 74 -6.03 34.92 -25.48
N PRO A 75 -7.15 35.31 -26.13
CA PRO A 75 -7.94 34.41 -26.96
C PRO A 75 -7.12 33.68 -28.03
N GLU A 76 -6.14 34.34 -28.66
CA GLU A 76 -5.26 33.75 -29.67
C GLU A 76 -4.38 32.65 -29.09
N GLN A 77 -3.80 32.87 -27.91
CA GLN A 77 -2.98 31.87 -27.22
C GLN A 77 -3.82 30.66 -26.82
N VAL A 78 -5.02 30.89 -26.30
CA VAL A 78 -5.97 29.84 -25.95
C VAL A 78 -6.36 29.05 -27.20
N HIS A 79 -6.66 29.72 -28.31
CA HIS A 79 -7.00 29.08 -29.57
C HIS A 79 -5.84 28.25 -30.12
N GLU A 80 -4.62 28.78 -30.10
CA GLU A 80 -3.42 28.09 -30.56
C GLU A 80 -3.17 26.80 -29.76
N ILE A 81 -3.27 26.84 -28.43
CA ILE A 81 -3.18 25.66 -27.57
C ILE A 81 -4.22 24.60 -27.98
N GLY A 82 -5.45 25.03 -28.26
CA GLY A 82 -6.51 24.13 -28.71
C GLY A 82 -6.23 23.51 -30.07
N VAL A 83 -5.75 24.30 -31.04
CA VAL A 83 -5.38 23.82 -32.38
C VAL A 83 -4.22 22.84 -32.30
N ARG A 84 -3.20 23.10 -31.47
CA ARG A 84 -2.08 22.18 -31.22
C ARG A 84 -2.57 20.86 -30.61
N LEU A 85 -3.49 20.90 -29.64
CA LEU A 85 -4.10 19.69 -29.09
C LEU A 85 -4.80 18.86 -30.18
N ALA A 86 -5.56 19.50 -31.07
CA ALA A 86 -6.28 18.80 -32.13
C ALA A 86 -5.36 18.25 -33.24
N LYS A 87 -4.22 18.90 -33.52
CA LYS A 87 -3.27 18.49 -34.57
C LYS A 87 -2.17 17.55 -34.10
N GLU A 88 -1.57 17.82 -32.96
CA GLU A 88 -0.35 17.15 -32.48
C GLU A 88 -0.65 15.90 -31.65
N PHE A 89 -1.86 15.78 -31.09
CA PHE A 89 -2.23 14.58 -30.36
C PHE A 89 -2.44 13.42 -31.35
N GLU A 90 -1.49 12.49 -31.40
CA GLU A 90 -1.40 11.39 -32.37
C GLU A 90 -2.72 10.65 -32.59
N ARG A 91 -3.53 10.47 -31.53
CA ARG A 91 -4.78 9.73 -31.64
C ARG A 91 -5.91 10.50 -32.32
N PHE A 92 -5.84 11.83 -32.40
CA PHE A 92 -6.77 12.61 -33.21
C PHE A 92 -6.37 12.64 -34.70
N SER A 93 -5.22 12.06 -35.06
CA SER A 93 -4.79 11.94 -36.45
C SER A 93 -5.84 11.23 -37.31
N GLY A 94 -6.10 11.79 -38.50
CA GLY A 94 -7.11 11.30 -39.43
C GLY A 94 -8.58 11.54 -39.01
N PHE A 95 -8.84 12.20 -37.88
CA PHE A 95 -10.20 12.67 -37.57
C PHE A 95 -10.40 14.11 -38.03
N GLN A 96 -11.62 14.40 -38.47
CA GLN A 96 -12.03 15.76 -38.81
C GLN A 96 -12.50 16.45 -37.53
N MET A 97 -12.00 17.66 -37.25
CA MET A 97 -12.32 18.41 -36.04
C MET A 97 -12.52 19.89 -36.31
N VAL A 98 -13.41 20.53 -35.55
CA VAL A 98 -13.54 22.00 -35.49
C VAL A 98 -13.20 22.44 -34.07
N VAL A 99 -12.25 23.37 -33.96
CA VAL A 99 -11.85 24.02 -32.71
C VAL A 99 -12.35 25.45 -32.74
N SER A 100 -13.04 25.88 -31.68
CA SER A 100 -13.58 27.23 -31.56
C SER A 100 -13.33 27.80 -30.16
N THR A 101 -12.87 29.04 -30.06
CA THR A 101 -12.59 29.70 -28.78
C THR A 101 -13.71 30.67 -28.44
N HIS A 102 -14.38 30.42 -27.31
CA HIS A 102 -15.55 31.18 -26.85
C HIS A 102 -15.17 32.22 -25.79
N LEU A 103 -15.81 33.38 -25.87
CA LEU A 103 -15.60 34.56 -25.00
C LEU A 103 -16.83 34.94 -24.16
N ASP A 104 -17.88 34.12 -24.21
CA ASP A 104 -19.20 34.42 -23.66
C ASP A 104 -19.33 34.17 -22.14
N GLN A 105 -18.25 33.73 -21.49
CA GLN A 105 -18.19 33.45 -20.05
C GLN A 105 -17.04 34.22 -19.41
N ASP A 106 -17.04 34.30 -18.06
CA ASP A 106 -15.98 34.92 -17.26
C ASP A 106 -14.59 34.26 -17.43
N HIS A 107 -14.49 33.20 -18.23
CA HIS A 107 -13.26 32.49 -18.55
C HIS A 107 -13.18 32.07 -20.01
N LEU A 108 -11.96 32.12 -20.56
CA LEU A 108 -11.68 31.64 -21.91
C LEU A 108 -11.77 30.11 -21.97
N HIS A 109 -12.35 29.59 -23.04
CA HIS A 109 -12.46 28.16 -23.25
C HIS A 109 -12.56 27.78 -24.73
N ASN A 110 -11.98 26.63 -25.07
CA ASN A 110 -12.06 26.04 -26.40
C ASN A 110 -13.13 24.95 -26.45
N HIS A 111 -13.97 25.00 -27.46
CA HIS A 111 -14.88 23.96 -27.88
C HIS A 111 -14.26 23.12 -29.00
N PHE A 112 -14.39 21.81 -28.91
CA PHE A 112 -13.94 20.86 -29.92
C PHE A 112 -15.10 20.01 -30.39
N VAL A 113 -15.37 19.99 -31.69
CA VAL A 113 -16.33 19.06 -32.30
C VAL A 113 -15.56 18.14 -33.25
N MET A 114 -15.54 16.85 -32.94
CA MET A 114 -14.81 15.83 -33.71
C MET A 114 -15.76 14.83 -34.37
N ASN A 115 -15.46 14.45 -35.60
CA ASN A 115 -16.11 13.34 -36.29
C ASN A 115 -15.80 12.01 -35.57
N THR A 116 -16.80 11.16 -35.31
CA THR A 116 -16.54 9.85 -34.67
C THR A 116 -15.88 8.83 -35.59
N VAL A 117 -15.77 9.11 -36.89
CA VAL A 117 -15.20 8.18 -37.88
C VAL A 117 -13.92 8.79 -38.45
N ASN A 118 -12.84 8.03 -38.42
CA ASN A 118 -11.57 8.43 -39.00
C ASN A 118 -11.67 8.42 -40.54
N MET A 119 -11.17 9.45 -41.20
CA MET A 119 -11.29 9.63 -42.65
C MET A 119 -10.38 8.71 -43.47
N GLU A 120 -9.29 8.19 -42.89
CA GLU A 120 -8.31 7.37 -43.62
C GLU A 120 -8.71 5.89 -43.61
N HIS A 121 -9.09 5.37 -42.45
CA HIS A 121 -9.33 3.95 -42.25
C HIS A 121 -10.77 3.63 -41.80
N GLY A 122 -11.63 4.64 -41.67
CA GLY A 122 -13.04 4.46 -41.35
C GLY A 122 -13.33 3.93 -39.95
N LEU A 123 -12.33 3.76 -39.07
CA LEU A 123 -12.57 3.21 -37.73
C LEU A 123 -13.27 4.26 -36.84
N LYS A 124 -14.17 3.78 -35.97
CA LYS A 124 -14.84 4.67 -35.00
C LYS A 124 -13.89 4.98 -33.85
N TRP A 125 -13.90 6.21 -33.36
CA TRP A 125 -13.19 6.60 -32.13
C TRP A 125 -13.63 5.72 -30.96
N GLN A 126 -12.68 5.06 -30.28
CA GLN A 126 -12.92 4.26 -29.08
C GLN A 126 -12.28 4.94 -27.87
N GLN A 127 -13.00 4.98 -26.75
CA GLN A 127 -12.56 5.64 -25.51
C GLN A 127 -12.43 4.62 -24.38
N SER A 128 -11.22 4.37 -23.90
CA SER A 128 -10.99 3.84 -22.56
C SER A 128 -10.70 4.98 -21.57
N PRO A 129 -10.94 4.79 -20.25
CA PRO A 129 -10.57 5.79 -19.24
C PRO A 129 -9.09 6.20 -19.32
N ALA A 130 -8.20 5.25 -19.62
CA ALA A 130 -6.78 5.51 -19.82
C ALA A 130 -6.51 6.42 -21.03
N GLN A 131 -7.25 6.26 -22.12
CA GLN A 131 -7.07 7.06 -23.34
C GLN A 131 -7.59 8.50 -23.17
N MET A 132 -8.68 8.69 -22.42
CA MET A 132 -9.15 10.03 -22.06
C MET A 132 -8.17 10.74 -21.12
N GLN A 133 -7.52 9.99 -20.23
CA GLN A 133 -6.47 10.52 -19.38
C GLN A 133 -5.24 10.93 -20.21
N MET A 134 -4.87 10.19 -21.26
CA MET A 134 -3.77 10.58 -22.17
C MET A 134 -4.06 11.91 -22.87
N ALA A 135 -5.27 12.12 -23.41
CA ALA A 135 -5.65 13.38 -24.05
C ALA A 135 -5.62 14.56 -23.06
N LYS A 136 -6.06 14.33 -21.81
CA LYS A 136 -5.95 15.33 -20.74
C LYS A 136 -4.49 15.64 -20.40
N ASN A 137 -3.65 14.62 -20.21
CA ASN A 137 -2.23 14.82 -19.88
C ASN A 137 -1.50 15.58 -20.99
N PHE A 138 -1.82 15.30 -22.26
CA PHE A 138 -1.24 16.02 -23.38
C PHE A 138 -1.72 17.49 -23.43
N SER A 139 -3.00 17.74 -23.15
CA SER A 139 -3.54 19.10 -23.00
C SER A 139 -2.89 19.85 -21.83
N ASP A 140 -2.67 19.18 -20.69
CA ASP A 140 -1.97 19.76 -19.53
C ASP A 140 -0.51 20.08 -19.88
N GLN A 141 0.17 19.20 -20.63
CA GLN A 141 1.54 19.42 -21.11
C GLN A 141 1.62 20.67 -22.01
N LEU A 142 0.69 20.82 -22.96
CA LEU A 142 0.61 22.03 -23.78
C LEU A 142 0.38 23.28 -22.92
N CYS A 143 -0.51 23.24 -21.94
CA CYS A 143 -0.71 24.36 -21.02
C CYS A 143 0.58 24.73 -20.26
N ILE A 144 1.35 23.74 -19.81
CA ILE A 144 2.63 23.93 -19.12
C ILE A 144 3.68 24.59 -20.03
N GLU A 145 3.73 24.22 -21.32
CA GLU A 145 4.64 24.86 -22.29
C GLU A 145 4.40 26.38 -22.42
N TYR A 146 3.13 26.81 -22.31
CA TYR A 146 2.74 28.22 -22.31
C TYR A 146 2.80 28.86 -20.90
N GLY A 147 3.33 28.15 -19.90
CA GLY A 147 3.50 28.64 -18.54
C GLY A 147 2.21 28.70 -17.71
N LEU A 148 1.16 27.96 -18.10
CA LEU A 148 -0.15 27.98 -17.45
C LEU A 148 -0.26 26.91 -16.37
N SER A 149 -1.03 27.21 -15.32
CA SER A 149 -1.25 26.24 -14.24
C SER A 149 -2.22 25.14 -14.68
N THR A 150 -1.99 23.92 -14.17
CA THR A 150 -2.85 22.75 -14.43
C THR A 150 -3.35 22.17 -13.11
N ILE A 151 -4.56 21.61 -13.11
CA ILE A 151 -5.18 21.05 -11.92
C ILE A 151 -4.77 19.57 -11.77
N GLU A 152 -4.03 19.25 -10.71
CA GLU A 152 -3.81 17.87 -10.27
C GLU A 152 -5.11 17.27 -9.73
N HIS A 153 -5.56 16.18 -10.35
CA HIS A 153 -6.68 15.41 -9.81
C HIS A 153 -6.18 14.26 -8.93
N LYS A 154 -6.46 14.35 -7.63
CA LYS A 154 -6.60 13.18 -6.77
C LYS A 154 -7.76 12.33 -7.30
N GLY A 155 -7.48 11.13 -7.80
CA GLY A 155 -8.48 10.20 -8.30
C GLY A 155 -9.49 9.86 -7.20
N LYS A 156 -10.66 10.49 -7.23
CA LYS A 156 -11.83 10.01 -6.50
C LYS A 156 -12.61 9.10 -7.44
N ASN A 157 -12.52 7.79 -7.22
CA ASN A 157 -13.56 6.85 -7.66
C ASN A 157 -14.88 7.30 -7.03
N ARG A 158 -15.68 8.07 -7.77
CA ARG A 158 -17.06 8.31 -7.39
C ARG A 158 -17.87 7.08 -7.80
N GLU A 159 -18.13 6.21 -6.83
CA GLU A 159 -19.25 5.27 -6.92
C GLU A 159 -20.51 6.08 -7.26
N SER A 160 -21.32 5.57 -8.19
CA SER A 160 -22.55 6.27 -8.57
C SER A 160 -23.48 6.37 -7.36
N SER A 161 -24.22 7.48 -7.23
CA SER A 161 -25.13 7.70 -6.09
C SER A 161 -26.19 6.60 -5.93
N GLY A 162 -26.46 5.83 -6.98
CA GLY A 162 -27.29 4.63 -6.95
C GLY A 162 -26.60 3.40 -6.35
N GLU A 163 -25.30 3.21 -6.59
CA GLU A 163 -24.50 2.14 -5.95
C GLU A 163 -24.27 2.40 -4.48
N TYR A 164 -23.99 3.65 -4.10
CA TYR A 164 -23.83 4.04 -2.69
C TYR A 164 -25.11 3.75 -1.87
N ARG A 165 -26.29 4.04 -2.43
CA ARG A 165 -27.59 3.73 -1.79
C ARG A 165 -27.92 2.24 -1.74
N ALA A 166 -27.42 1.44 -2.69
CA ALA A 166 -27.59 -0.02 -2.69
C ALA A 166 -26.63 -0.71 -1.71
N LYS A 167 -25.42 -0.17 -1.56
CA LYS A 167 -24.39 -0.67 -0.62
C LYS A 167 -24.79 -0.43 0.84
N GLN A 168 -25.52 0.65 1.12
CA GLN A 168 -26.10 0.90 2.45
C GLN A 168 -27.35 0.06 2.78
N LYS A 169 -27.99 -0.58 1.79
CA LYS A 169 -29.28 -1.30 1.96
C LYS A 169 -29.17 -2.83 1.97
N GLY A 170 -27.98 -3.39 1.81
CA GLY A 170 -27.79 -4.83 1.60
C GLY A 170 -28.10 -5.22 0.15
N LEU A 171 -27.16 -5.98 -0.44
CA LEU A 171 -27.18 -6.69 -1.73
C LEU A 171 -27.98 -6.03 -2.88
N SER A 172 -27.26 -5.32 -3.76
CA SER A 172 -27.80 -4.88 -5.06
C SER A 172 -28.28 -6.08 -5.88
N TRP A 173 -29.46 -6.00 -6.49
CA TRP A 173 -29.99 -7.08 -7.36
C TRP A 173 -29.02 -7.49 -8.48
N LYS A 174 -28.11 -6.59 -8.91
CA LYS A 174 -27.04 -6.91 -9.88
C LYS A 174 -25.94 -7.77 -9.28
N HIS A 175 -25.65 -7.60 -7.99
CA HIS A 175 -24.71 -8.44 -7.25
C HIS A 175 -25.30 -9.84 -7.03
N GLU A 176 -26.57 -9.93 -6.63
CA GLU A 176 -27.31 -11.21 -6.56
C GLU A 176 -27.33 -11.91 -7.93
N LEU A 177 -27.61 -11.17 -9.00
CA LEU A 177 -27.58 -11.70 -10.36
C LEU A 177 -26.17 -12.17 -10.76
N ARG A 178 -25.11 -11.47 -10.36
CA ARG A 178 -23.72 -11.89 -10.63
C ARG A 178 -23.40 -13.22 -9.95
N LEU A 179 -23.78 -13.38 -8.68
CA LEU A 179 -23.59 -14.63 -7.94
C LEU A 179 -24.41 -15.76 -8.55
N ALA A 180 -25.66 -15.49 -8.98
CA ALA A 180 -26.50 -16.48 -9.66
C ALA A 180 -25.89 -16.93 -10.98
N VAL A 181 -25.39 -15.99 -11.80
CA VAL A 181 -24.74 -16.29 -13.09
C VAL A 181 -23.48 -17.13 -12.90
N ASP A 182 -22.63 -16.78 -11.93
CA ASP A 182 -21.41 -17.53 -11.61
C ASP A 182 -21.72 -18.96 -11.14
N ALA A 183 -22.67 -19.10 -10.22
CA ALA A 183 -23.09 -20.40 -9.71
C ALA A 183 -23.72 -21.27 -10.80
N CYS A 184 -24.57 -20.70 -11.67
CA CYS A 184 -25.12 -21.43 -12.81
C CYS A 184 -24.03 -21.79 -13.83
N MET A 185 -23.05 -20.92 -14.06
CA MET A 185 -21.97 -21.17 -15.02
C MET A 185 -21.12 -22.38 -14.62
N ARG A 186 -20.77 -22.49 -13.33
CA ARG A 186 -19.96 -23.61 -12.79
C ARG A 186 -20.69 -24.95 -12.73
N ASN A 187 -22.03 -24.93 -12.80
CA ASN A 187 -22.90 -26.10 -12.59
C ASN A 187 -23.75 -26.46 -13.81
N SER A 188 -23.48 -25.83 -14.94
CA SER A 188 -24.14 -26.14 -16.20
C SER A 188 -23.17 -26.81 -17.15
N VAL A 189 -23.65 -27.86 -17.78
CA VAL A 189 -22.91 -28.65 -18.77
C VAL A 189 -23.35 -28.33 -20.19
N SER A 190 -24.40 -27.50 -20.36
CA SER A 190 -24.87 -27.04 -21.66
C SER A 190 -25.52 -25.66 -21.54
N ARG A 191 -25.69 -24.98 -22.68
CA ARG A 191 -26.42 -23.71 -22.76
C ARG A 191 -27.85 -23.85 -22.23
N ASP A 192 -28.53 -24.94 -22.57
CA ASP A 192 -29.90 -25.17 -22.14
C ASP A 192 -29.98 -25.43 -20.63
N ASP A 193 -29.01 -26.15 -20.06
CA ASP A 193 -28.90 -26.34 -18.61
C ASP A 193 -28.64 -25.03 -17.89
N PHE A 194 -27.81 -24.16 -18.44
CA PHE A 194 -27.55 -22.83 -17.87
C PHE A 194 -28.80 -21.97 -17.87
N VAL A 195 -29.53 -21.91 -18.98
CA VAL A 195 -30.80 -21.17 -19.07
C VAL A 195 -31.84 -21.75 -18.11
N ASN A 196 -31.91 -23.08 -17.98
CA ASN A 196 -32.84 -23.74 -17.07
C ASN A 196 -32.48 -23.50 -15.59
N ASN A 197 -31.20 -23.52 -15.22
CA ASN A 197 -30.75 -23.24 -13.86
C ASN A 197 -30.98 -21.76 -13.48
N MET A 198 -30.72 -20.83 -14.39
CA MET A 198 -31.08 -19.41 -14.19
C MET A 198 -32.59 -19.22 -14.03
N ARG A 199 -33.40 -19.96 -14.80
CA ARG A 199 -34.86 -19.94 -14.67
C ARG A 199 -35.33 -20.45 -13.30
N LYS A 200 -34.70 -21.51 -12.77
CA LYS A 200 -34.98 -22.03 -11.41
C LYS A 200 -34.71 -20.99 -10.32
N LEU A 201 -33.74 -20.10 -10.53
CA LEU A 201 -33.42 -18.99 -9.62
C LEU A 201 -34.31 -17.75 -9.82
N GLY A 202 -35.26 -17.80 -10.76
CA GLY A 202 -36.22 -16.72 -11.03
C GLY A 202 -35.74 -15.68 -12.04
N TYR A 203 -34.76 -16.02 -12.89
CA TYR A 203 -34.27 -15.15 -13.95
C TYR A 203 -34.63 -15.70 -15.32
N GLU A 204 -35.24 -14.86 -16.17
CA GLU A 204 -35.38 -15.16 -17.59
C GLU A 204 -34.08 -14.80 -18.30
N THR A 205 -33.52 -15.75 -19.06
CA THR A 205 -32.25 -15.57 -19.77
C THR A 205 -32.48 -15.61 -21.27
N LYS A 206 -32.17 -14.50 -21.96
CA LYS A 206 -32.10 -14.45 -23.42
C LYS A 206 -30.68 -14.65 -23.89
N TRP A 207 -30.42 -15.87 -24.35
CA TRP A 207 -29.20 -16.25 -25.05
C TRP A 207 -29.60 -16.59 -26.49
N THR A 208 -29.13 -15.81 -27.47
CA THR A 208 -29.37 -16.03 -28.92
C THR A 208 -28.06 -15.92 -29.69
N ASP A 209 -27.93 -16.61 -30.82
CA ASP A 209 -26.65 -16.64 -31.57
C ASP A 209 -26.38 -15.34 -32.34
N THR A 210 -27.43 -14.56 -32.60
CA THR A 210 -27.38 -13.30 -33.35
C THR A 210 -26.97 -12.08 -32.52
N ARG A 211 -26.94 -12.17 -31.19
CA ARG A 211 -26.62 -11.05 -30.30
C ARG A 211 -25.25 -11.27 -29.67
N LYS A 212 -24.49 -10.19 -29.44
CA LYS A 212 -23.15 -10.30 -28.85
C LYS A 212 -23.19 -10.76 -27.38
N ASP A 213 -24.12 -10.24 -26.58
CA ASP A 213 -24.20 -10.53 -25.14
C ASP A 213 -25.44 -11.33 -24.74
N ILE A 214 -25.34 -12.05 -23.61
CA ILE A 214 -26.46 -12.70 -22.93
C ILE A 214 -27.17 -11.66 -22.07
N THR A 215 -28.51 -11.67 -22.08
CA THR A 215 -29.32 -10.70 -21.31
C THR A 215 -30.20 -11.42 -20.30
N PHE A 216 -30.19 -10.96 -19.06
CA PHE A 216 -30.98 -11.50 -17.95
C PHE A 216 -32.10 -10.53 -17.55
N PHE A 217 -33.26 -11.09 -17.21
CA PHE A 217 -34.44 -10.37 -16.77
C PHE A 217 -34.94 -10.97 -15.45
N ARG A 218 -35.40 -10.10 -14.55
CA ARG A 218 -36.21 -10.48 -13.38
C ARG A 218 -37.67 -10.23 -13.73
N GLU A 219 -38.64 -10.96 -13.16
CA GLU A 219 -40.07 -10.93 -13.53
C GLU A 219 -40.71 -9.52 -13.70
N GLN A 220 -40.14 -8.47 -13.10
CA GLN A 220 -40.52 -7.06 -13.33
C GLN A 220 -39.32 -6.07 -13.42
N GLY A 221 -38.10 -6.57 -13.70
CA GLY A 221 -36.85 -5.80 -13.62
C GLY A 221 -36.28 -5.32 -14.96
N LYS A 222 -35.41 -4.29 -14.92
CA LYS A 222 -34.67 -3.81 -16.11
C LYS A 222 -33.71 -4.90 -16.62
N PRO A 223 -33.54 -5.06 -17.95
CA PRO A 223 -32.59 -6.02 -18.49
C PRO A 223 -31.16 -5.72 -18.05
N CYS A 224 -30.41 -6.75 -17.67
CA CYS A 224 -28.97 -6.66 -17.43
C CYS A 224 -28.22 -7.57 -18.40
N ARG A 225 -27.23 -7.02 -19.09
CA ARG A 225 -26.38 -7.78 -20.01
C ARG A 225 -25.16 -8.30 -19.28
N LEU A 226 -24.64 -9.44 -19.73
CA LEU A 226 -23.51 -10.13 -19.12
C LEU A 226 -22.24 -9.25 -19.06
N ASP A 227 -21.96 -8.48 -20.11
CA ASP A 227 -20.86 -7.50 -20.17
C ASP A 227 -20.91 -6.43 -19.06
N ASN A 228 -22.10 -6.07 -18.60
CA ASN A 228 -22.34 -5.13 -17.52
C ASN A 228 -22.23 -5.78 -16.13
N LEU A 229 -22.23 -7.12 -16.06
CA LEU A 229 -22.00 -7.87 -14.83
C LEU A 229 -20.52 -8.21 -14.67
N ASN A 230 -19.90 -8.74 -15.72
CA ASN A 230 -18.48 -9.02 -15.79
C ASN A 230 -18.03 -9.02 -17.27
N LYS A 231 -17.03 -8.19 -17.60
CA LYS A 231 -16.52 -8.05 -18.97
C LYS A 231 -15.73 -9.26 -19.46
N GLU A 232 -15.25 -10.10 -18.53
CA GLU A 232 -14.49 -11.31 -18.83
C GLU A 232 -15.39 -12.51 -19.14
N TRP A 233 -16.68 -12.43 -18.78
CA TRP A 233 -17.66 -13.48 -19.06
C TRP A 233 -18.25 -13.29 -20.45
N THR A 234 -17.58 -13.83 -21.46
CA THR A 234 -18.09 -13.87 -22.84
C THR A 234 -18.85 -15.17 -23.11
N LYS A 235 -19.62 -15.22 -24.21
CA LYS A 235 -20.34 -16.45 -24.60
C LYS A 235 -19.39 -17.61 -24.85
N GLU A 236 -18.26 -17.31 -25.47
CA GLU A 236 -17.20 -18.28 -25.76
C GLU A 236 -16.63 -18.87 -24.46
N VAL A 237 -16.34 -18.01 -23.47
CA VAL A 237 -15.85 -18.44 -22.15
C VAL A 237 -16.86 -19.32 -21.44
N LEU A 238 -18.14 -18.98 -21.47
CA LEU A 238 -19.19 -19.80 -20.86
C LEU A 238 -19.35 -21.14 -21.60
N GLU A 239 -19.29 -21.16 -22.94
CA GLU A 239 -19.40 -22.39 -23.74
C GLU A 239 -18.18 -23.32 -23.56
N GLU A 240 -16.97 -22.77 -23.44
CA GLU A 240 -15.76 -23.52 -23.07
C GLU A 240 -15.88 -24.09 -21.66
N THR A 241 -16.39 -23.30 -20.71
CA THR A 241 -16.63 -23.75 -19.34
C THR A 241 -17.64 -24.91 -19.31
N PHE A 242 -18.68 -24.88 -20.14
CA PHE A 242 -19.65 -25.98 -20.22
C PHE A 242 -19.04 -27.26 -20.80
N LYS A 243 -18.18 -27.15 -21.82
CA LYS A 243 -17.43 -28.31 -22.36
C LYS A 243 -16.52 -28.92 -21.29
N PHE A 244 -15.81 -28.07 -20.54
CA PHE A 244 -14.98 -28.51 -19.41
C PHE A 244 -15.81 -29.17 -18.31
N ASN A 245 -16.99 -28.64 -17.99
CA ASN A 245 -17.89 -29.25 -17.00
C ASN A 245 -18.46 -30.60 -17.46
N GLN A 246 -18.70 -30.80 -18.76
CA GLN A 246 -19.11 -32.08 -19.34
C GLN A 246 -18.03 -33.17 -19.15
N GLU A 247 -16.75 -32.79 -19.21
CA GLU A 247 -15.62 -33.72 -19.10
C GLU A 247 -15.32 -34.11 -17.64
N LEU A 248 -15.76 -33.33 -16.65
CA LEU A 248 -15.31 -33.45 -15.26
C LEU A 248 -16.31 -34.07 -14.25
N LYS A 249 -17.62 -34.16 -14.51
CA LYS A 249 -18.60 -34.52 -13.46
C LYS A 249 -19.71 -35.48 -13.89
N ALA A 250 -19.94 -36.51 -13.08
CA ALA A 250 -21.03 -37.48 -13.25
C ALA A 250 -22.41 -36.88 -12.85
N PRO A 251 -23.55 -37.35 -13.43
CA PRO A 251 -24.85 -36.67 -13.32
C PRO A 251 -25.51 -36.64 -11.92
N GLU A 252 -25.08 -37.46 -10.96
CA GLU A 252 -25.77 -37.65 -9.68
C GLU A 252 -25.54 -36.53 -8.65
N ASP A 253 -24.43 -35.77 -8.75
CA ASP A 253 -24.11 -34.67 -7.82
C ASP A 253 -24.89 -33.36 -8.07
N MET A 254 -25.49 -33.19 -9.25
CA MET A 254 -26.19 -31.95 -9.62
C MET A 254 -27.47 -31.70 -8.82
N ALA A 255 -28.19 -32.75 -8.45
CA ALA A 255 -29.50 -32.60 -7.79
C ALA A 255 -29.37 -32.16 -6.32
N GLY A 256 -28.26 -32.51 -5.65
CA GLY A 256 -28.01 -32.22 -4.24
C GLY A 256 -27.60 -30.77 -3.99
N GLU A 257 -26.70 -30.21 -4.81
CA GLU A 257 -26.23 -28.82 -4.65
C GLU A 257 -27.28 -27.79 -5.08
N ILE A 258 -28.06 -28.06 -6.14
CA ILE A 258 -29.16 -27.19 -6.58
C ILE A 258 -30.25 -27.11 -5.50
N LYS A 259 -30.49 -28.19 -4.74
CA LYS A 259 -31.46 -28.20 -3.63
C LYS A 259 -30.97 -27.38 -2.43
N LYS A 260 -29.66 -27.43 -2.12
CA LYS A 260 -29.04 -26.61 -1.06
C LYS A 260 -29.02 -25.11 -1.42
N LEU A 261 -28.73 -24.77 -2.67
CA LEU A 261 -28.73 -23.39 -3.17
C LEU A 261 -30.13 -22.80 -3.33
N GLY A 262 -31.11 -23.60 -3.78
CA GLY A 262 -32.52 -23.20 -3.80
C GLY A 262 -33.07 -22.91 -2.40
N LEU A 263 -32.64 -23.69 -1.40
CA LEU A 263 -32.98 -23.46 0.01
C LEU A 263 -32.31 -22.17 0.54
N ALA A 264 -31.03 -21.96 0.25
CA ALA A 264 -30.31 -20.74 0.64
C ALA A 264 -30.90 -19.46 0.01
N THR A 265 -31.36 -19.54 -1.25
CA THR A 265 -31.99 -18.41 -1.95
C THR A 265 -33.42 -18.15 -1.46
N GLN A 266 -34.15 -19.18 -1.04
CA GLN A 266 -35.46 -19.05 -0.38
C GLN A 266 -35.33 -18.47 1.03
N ILE A 267 -34.30 -18.86 1.79
CA ILE A 267 -33.99 -18.30 3.11
C ILE A 267 -33.62 -16.82 3.02
N ALA A 268 -32.83 -16.43 2.00
CA ALA A 268 -32.53 -15.02 1.73
C ALA A 268 -33.77 -14.19 1.34
N LYS A 269 -34.70 -14.77 0.55
CA LYS A 269 -36.00 -14.14 0.23
C LYS A 269 -36.92 -14.04 1.45
N ALA A 270 -36.91 -15.05 2.33
CA ALA A 270 -37.69 -15.03 3.57
C ALA A 270 -37.13 -14.02 4.58
N GLY A 271 -35.81 -13.83 4.65
CA GLY A 271 -35.16 -12.80 5.45
C GLY A 271 -35.47 -11.37 4.97
N ALA A 272 -35.49 -11.15 3.64
CA ALA A 272 -35.87 -9.86 3.07
C ALA A 272 -37.37 -9.55 3.25
N ALA A 273 -38.25 -10.56 3.16
CA ALA A 273 -39.68 -10.40 3.42
C ALA A 273 -40.00 -10.23 4.92
N ALA A 274 -39.20 -10.83 5.82
CA ALA A 274 -39.31 -10.62 7.26
C ALA A 274 -38.89 -9.19 7.67
N GLN A 275 -37.86 -8.63 7.02
CA GLN A 275 -37.48 -7.21 7.19
C GLN A 275 -38.53 -6.23 6.66
N GLU A 276 -39.23 -6.55 5.56
CA GLU A 276 -40.35 -5.73 5.06
C GLU A 276 -41.61 -5.86 5.97
N ALA A 277 -41.80 -7.00 6.65
CA ALA A 277 -42.89 -7.22 7.59
C ALA A 277 -42.65 -6.57 8.97
N GLU A 278 -41.39 -6.53 9.46
CA GLU A 278 -41.00 -5.79 10.66
C GLU A 278 -41.17 -4.27 10.48
N GLN A 279 -40.92 -3.74 9.28
CA GLN A 279 -41.10 -2.30 9.00
C GLN A 279 -42.56 -1.85 8.86
N GLN A 280 -43.51 -2.75 8.60
CA GLN A 280 -44.94 -2.40 8.62
C GLN A 280 -45.57 -2.43 10.02
N ILE A 281 -44.86 -2.99 11.01
CA ILE A 281 -45.28 -2.99 12.42
C ILE A 281 -44.72 -1.75 13.16
N ASP A 282 -43.58 -1.21 12.71
CA ASP A 282 -42.96 0.00 13.27
C ASP A 282 -43.58 1.34 12.80
N GLU A 283 -44.47 1.34 11.79
CA GLU A 283 -45.17 2.57 11.34
C GLU A 283 -46.27 3.07 12.30
N LYS A 284 -46.47 2.43 13.46
CA LYS A 284 -47.47 2.87 14.45
C LYS A 284 -46.96 3.18 15.86
N ASN A 285 -45.70 2.90 16.19
CA ASN A 285 -45.16 3.19 17.52
C ASN A 285 -43.71 3.70 17.42
N ASP A 286 -43.51 4.98 17.10
CA ASP A 286 -42.78 5.87 18.01
C ASP A 286 -42.67 7.28 17.45
N THR A 287 -43.30 8.20 18.17
CA THR A 287 -43.06 9.64 18.06
C THR A 287 -41.89 10.00 18.97
N ASN A 288 -40.89 10.69 18.39
CA ASN A 288 -39.74 11.40 18.98
C ASN A 288 -38.38 10.68 18.94
N GLU A 289 -37.41 11.45 18.42
CA GLU A 289 -35.95 11.26 18.47
C GLU A 289 -35.29 10.30 17.46
N SER A 290 -35.26 10.67 16.18
CA SER A 290 -34.01 10.59 15.38
C SER A 290 -34.12 11.32 14.03
N ASN A 291 -33.94 12.64 14.04
CA ASN A 291 -33.54 13.35 12.84
C ASN A 291 -32.68 14.57 13.23
N LYS A 292 -31.40 14.34 13.58
CA LYS A 292 -30.45 15.44 13.82
C LYS A 292 -29.70 15.78 12.53
N SER A 293 -29.76 17.05 12.15
CA SER A 293 -29.10 17.60 10.97
C SER A 293 -27.58 17.56 11.15
N TRP A 294 -26.80 17.49 10.06
CA TRP A 294 -25.34 17.60 10.11
C TRP A 294 -24.87 18.93 10.74
N GLU A 295 -25.73 19.95 10.74
CA GLU A 295 -25.49 21.23 11.42
C GLU A 295 -25.51 21.07 12.96
N ASP A 296 -26.29 20.13 13.50
CA ASP A 296 -26.34 19.85 14.94
C ASP A 296 -25.06 19.16 15.43
N LYS A 297 -24.52 18.24 14.60
CA LYS A 297 -23.21 17.62 14.85
C LYS A 297 -22.09 18.66 14.85
N LEU A 298 -22.15 19.63 13.95
CA LEU A 298 -21.19 20.74 13.90
C LEU A 298 -21.31 21.65 15.14
N ARG A 299 -22.53 21.96 15.61
CA ARG A 299 -22.74 22.74 16.85
C ARG A 299 -22.17 22.03 18.07
N GLN A 300 -22.41 20.73 18.18
CA GLN A 300 -21.88 19.92 19.29
C GLN A 300 -20.34 19.92 19.29
N ALA A 301 -19.72 19.71 18.13
CA ALA A 301 -18.26 19.78 17.99
C ALA A 301 -17.70 21.15 18.37
N ILE A 302 -18.35 22.25 17.93
CA ILE A 302 -17.93 23.61 18.29
C ILE A 302 -18.01 23.84 19.79
N ASN A 303 -19.10 23.42 20.46
CA ASN A 303 -19.25 23.60 21.90
C ASN A 303 -18.22 22.79 22.69
N THR A 304 -18.01 21.53 22.33
CA THR A 304 -17.00 20.67 22.97
C THR A 304 -15.58 21.23 22.78
N CYS A 305 -15.24 21.72 21.59
CA CYS A 305 -13.93 22.33 21.37
C CYS A 305 -13.81 23.69 22.07
N MET A 306 -14.89 24.44 22.20
CA MET A 306 -14.90 25.73 22.91
C MET A 306 -14.63 25.55 24.40
N GLU A 307 -15.22 24.55 25.04
CA GLU A 307 -15.01 24.23 26.46
C GLU A 307 -13.58 23.75 26.76
N ASN A 308 -12.94 23.09 25.79
CA ASN A 308 -11.62 22.48 25.97
C ASN A 308 -10.46 23.31 25.41
N SER A 309 -10.71 24.56 25.00
CA SER A 309 -9.68 25.42 24.41
C SER A 309 -9.45 26.69 25.21
N VAL A 310 -8.18 27.05 25.34
CA VAL A 310 -7.72 28.25 26.09
C VAL A 310 -7.33 29.41 25.19
N GLY A 311 -7.53 29.26 23.88
CA GLY A 311 -7.26 30.30 22.89
C GLY A 311 -7.62 29.87 21.47
N ARG A 312 -7.63 30.85 20.56
CA ARG A 312 -8.01 30.65 19.15
C ARG A 312 -7.19 29.58 18.44
N ALA A 313 -5.86 29.56 18.63
CA ALA A 313 -5.00 28.60 17.96
C ALA A 313 -5.31 27.15 18.42
N ASP A 314 -5.52 26.99 19.72
CA ASP A 314 -5.86 25.71 20.35
C ASP A 314 -7.24 25.19 19.90
N PHE A 315 -8.23 26.09 19.83
CA PHE A 315 -9.55 25.78 19.29
C PHE A 315 -9.52 25.30 17.84
N ILE A 316 -8.73 25.96 16.98
CA ILE A 316 -8.57 25.56 15.57
C ILE A 316 -7.91 24.17 15.48
N VAL A 317 -6.91 23.89 16.34
CA VAL A 317 -6.25 22.58 16.39
C VAL A 317 -7.23 21.50 16.85
N ASN A 318 -8.02 21.74 17.89
CA ASN A 318 -9.00 20.76 18.40
C ASN A 318 -10.12 20.48 17.40
N MET A 319 -10.64 21.51 16.73
CA MET A 319 -11.59 21.33 15.64
C MET A 319 -10.98 20.53 14.48
N ARG A 320 -9.70 20.76 14.16
CA ARG A 320 -8.97 19.99 13.14
C ARG A 320 -8.77 18.53 13.53
N LYS A 321 -8.55 18.22 14.82
CA LYS A 321 -8.49 16.84 15.33
C LYS A 321 -9.81 16.09 15.11
N LEU A 322 -10.94 16.79 15.23
CA LEU A 322 -12.27 16.25 14.91
C LEU A 322 -12.57 16.22 13.40
N GLY A 323 -11.60 16.56 12.54
CA GLY A 323 -11.73 16.56 11.09
C GLY A 323 -12.37 17.82 10.48
N TYR A 324 -12.64 18.85 11.29
CA TYR A 324 -13.22 20.11 10.82
C TYR A 324 -12.15 21.15 10.49
N GLU A 325 -12.32 21.87 9.38
CA GLU A 325 -11.46 23.01 9.05
C GLU A 325 -12.10 24.32 9.53
N VAL A 326 -11.34 25.13 10.27
CA VAL A 326 -11.83 26.42 10.80
C VAL A 326 -11.09 27.56 10.13
N ASN A 327 -11.81 28.32 9.31
CA ASN A 327 -11.33 29.53 8.67
C ASN A 327 -11.69 30.75 9.52
N TRP A 328 -10.81 31.05 10.48
CA TRP A 328 -10.90 32.22 11.36
C TRP A 328 -9.89 33.27 10.91
N ARG A 329 -10.35 34.39 10.34
CA ARG A 329 -9.51 35.54 9.94
C ARG A 329 -9.93 36.80 10.68
N ASP A 330 -9.01 37.63 11.15
CA ASP A 330 -9.32 38.83 11.95
C ASP A 330 -10.05 39.91 11.14
N THR A 331 -9.81 39.97 9.84
CA THR A 331 -10.41 40.95 8.92
C THR A 331 -11.85 40.66 8.52
N ARG A 332 -12.40 39.48 8.85
CA ARG A 332 -13.78 39.09 8.51
C ARG A 332 -14.66 39.08 9.76
N LYS A 333 -15.93 39.42 9.62
CA LYS A 333 -16.90 39.36 10.74
C LYS A 333 -17.17 37.92 11.18
N ASP A 334 -17.31 37.01 10.22
CA ASP A 334 -17.70 35.61 10.46
C ASP A 334 -16.50 34.65 10.51
N ILE A 335 -16.66 33.52 11.21
CA ILE A 335 -15.82 32.32 11.16
C ILE A 335 -16.51 31.31 10.23
N THR A 336 -15.77 30.73 9.29
CA THR A 336 -16.30 29.66 8.43
C THR A 336 -15.79 28.31 8.90
N PHE A 337 -16.70 27.38 9.18
CA PHE A 337 -16.43 25.99 9.49
C PHE A 337 -16.63 25.12 8.25
N ILE A 338 -15.75 24.15 8.05
CA ILE A 338 -15.82 23.18 6.96
C ILE A 338 -15.84 21.78 7.57
N THR A 339 -16.86 20.98 7.26
CA THR A 339 -16.95 19.60 7.73
C THR A 339 -15.99 18.68 6.97
N PRO A 340 -15.68 17.47 7.49
CA PRO A 340 -14.84 16.49 6.78
C PRO A 340 -15.34 16.16 5.37
N GLU A 341 -16.66 16.25 5.14
CA GLU A 341 -17.31 16.02 3.84
C GLU A 341 -17.28 17.25 2.92
N GLY A 342 -16.61 18.34 3.33
CA GLY A 342 -16.40 19.56 2.54
C GLY A 342 -17.55 20.57 2.59
N ARG A 343 -18.54 20.40 3.48
CA ARG A 343 -19.66 21.34 3.63
C ARG A 343 -19.20 22.57 4.41
N LYS A 344 -19.50 23.77 3.91
CA LYS A 344 -19.10 25.03 4.54
C LYS A 344 -20.29 25.70 5.23
N ARG A 345 -20.10 26.17 6.46
CA ARG A 345 -21.10 26.95 7.20
C ARG A 345 -20.45 28.09 7.96
N ARG A 346 -21.07 29.27 7.97
CA ARG A 346 -20.59 30.42 8.75
C ARG A 346 -21.21 30.38 10.15
N ASN A 347 -20.45 30.80 11.16
CA ASN A 347 -20.93 30.91 12.54
C ASN A 347 -22.22 31.72 12.63
N SER A 348 -22.32 32.89 11.99
CA SER A 348 -23.53 33.75 12.03
C SER A 348 -24.79 33.11 11.45
N THR A 349 -24.64 32.21 10.47
CA THR A 349 -25.76 31.41 9.90
C THR A 349 -26.00 30.11 10.64
N LEU A 350 -25.03 29.67 11.45
CA LEU A 350 -25.15 28.49 12.29
C LEU A 350 -25.84 28.93 13.58
N ASP A 351 -25.25 29.79 14.38
CA ASP A 351 -25.83 30.32 15.59
C ASP A 351 -25.56 31.83 15.69
N GLN A 352 -26.62 32.63 15.86
CA GLN A 352 -26.46 34.08 15.98
C GLN A 352 -25.69 34.48 17.25
N ASN A 353 -25.67 33.61 18.27
CA ASN A 353 -24.97 33.84 19.53
C ASN A 353 -23.50 33.38 19.52
N LEU A 354 -23.09 32.60 18.50
CA LEU A 354 -21.71 32.13 18.35
C LEU A 354 -20.85 33.21 17.69
N THR A 355 -20.58 34.30 18.41
CA THR A 355 -19.72 35.40 17.92
C THR A 355 -18.24 35.15 18.24
N LYS A 356 -17.36 35.88 17.55
CA LYS A 356 -15.92 35.84 17.87
C LYS A 356 -15.62 36.35 19.27
N GLU A 357 -16.38 37.33 19.74
CA GLU A 357 -16.28 37.85 21.11
C GLU A 357 -16.65 36.75 22.11
N ALA A 358 -17.79 36.07 21.92
CA ALA A 358 -18.24 35.00 22.81
C ALA A 358 -17.21 33.85 22.93
N LEU A 359 -16.62 33.42 21.81
CA LEU A 359 -15.56 32.41 21.82
C LEU A 359 -14.29 32.92 22.52
N THR A 360 -13.93 34.19 22.33
CA THR A 360 -12.72 34.77 22.94
C THR A 360 -12.88 34.91 24.46
N ASP A 361 -14.08 35.24 24.93
CA ASP A 361 -14.38 35.34 26.36
C ASP A 361 -14.44 33.95 27.02
N ALA A 362 -14.99 32.94 26.33
CA ALA A 362 -14.90 31.54 26.79
C ALA A 362 -13.45 31.07 26.94
N PHE A 363 -12.57 31.40 25.99
CA PHE A 363 -11.15 31.06 26.08
C PHE A 363 -10.44 31.74 27.25
N LYS A 364 -10.80 32.97 27.60
CA LYS A 364 -10.25 33.66 28.78
C LYS A 364 -10.64 32.94 30.07
N ILE A 365 -11.92 32.55 30.21
CA ILE A 365 -12.41 31.81 31.37
C ILE A 365 -11.69 30.46 31.51
N ASN A 366 -11.53 29.73 30.40
CA ASN A 366 -10.82 28.44 30.39
C ASN A 366 -9.34 28.61 30.72
N LYS A 367 -8.71 29.70 30.26
CA LYS A 367 -7.31 30.00 30.57
C LYS A 367 -7.11 30.30 32.05
N GLU A 368 -8.00 31.08 32.67
CA GLU A 368 -7.97 31.35 34.12
C GLU A 368 -8.19 30.08 34.97
N HIS A 369 -9.03 29.15 34.51
CA HIS A 369 -9.21 27.85 35.15
C HIS A 369 -7.98 26.93 35.02
N LYS A 370 -7.36 26.90 33.84
CA LYS A 370 -6.18 26.08 33.56
C LYS A 370 -4.94 26.61 34.28
N ASP A 371 -4.78 27.92 34.41
CA ASP A 371 -3.68 28.52 35.18
C ASP A 371 -3.80 28.19 36.68
N ARG A 372 -5.02 28.00 37.22
CA ARG A 372 -5.25 27.52 38.60
C ARG A 372 -4.91 26.03 38.78
N GLU A 373 -5.20 25.18 37.80
CA GLU A 373 -4.79 23.76 37.80
C GLU A 373 -3.28 23.59 37.59
N VAL A 374 -2.65 24.42 36.75
CA VAL A 374 -1.20 24.44 36.54
C VAL A 374 -0.48 24.92 37.80
N MET A 375 -1.01 25.93 38.52
CA MET A 375 -0.47 26.32 39.83
C MET A 375 -0.56 25.18 40.86
N ALA A 376 -1.61 24.37 40.81
CA ALA A 376 -1.75 23.18 41.68
C ALA A 376 -0.81 22.04 41.27
N ALA A 377 -0.51 21.91 39.97
CA ALA A 377 0.40 20.89 39.44
C ALA A 377 1.90 21.27 39.55
N GLU A 378 2.25 22.57 39.54
CA GLU A 378 3.62 23.06 39.70
C GLU A 378 4.12 22.95 41.14
N ILE A 379 3.23 23.03 42.14
CA ILE A 379 3.54 22.72 43.55
C ILE A 379 3.91 21.22 43.72
N GLY A 380 3.47 20.36 42.80
CA GLY A 380 3.77 18.92 42.79
C GLY A 380 4.94 18.47 41.92
N LYS A 381 5.61 19.36 41.17
CA LYS A 381 6.64 19.01 40.17
C LYS A 381 8.01 19.67 40.37
N MET A 382 8.27 20.29 41.51
CA MET A 382 9.63 20.66 41.92
C MET A 382 10.39 19.45 42.49
N GLU A 383 10.62 18.41 41.68
CA GLU A 383 11.68 17.43 41.94
C GLU A 383 12.10 16.73 40.62
N LEU A 384 13.30 17.11 40.16
CA LEU A 384 14.24 16.41 39.27
C LEU A 384 13.98 16.34 37.75
N ARG A 385 14.72 17.21 37.05
CA ARG A 385 15.19 17.10 35.64
C ARG A 385 16.49 16.30 35.59
N ASP A 386 16.76 15.51 34.53
CA ASP A 386 17.53 15.90 33.33
C ASP A 386 17.96 14.70 32.44
N GLU A 387 18.05 14.99 31.12
CA GLU A 387 18.87 14.39 30.01
C GLU A 387 18.83 12.85 29.74
N GLY A 388 18.73 12.27 28.53
CA GLY A 388 18.93 12.69 27.14
C GLY A 388 19.98 11.77 26.45
N SER A 389 19.60 10.85 25.53
CA SER A 389 20.49 10.40 24.42
C SER A 389 19.78 9.52 23.36
N LYS A 390 20.26 9.62 22.11
CA LYS A 390 19.79 8.98 20.88
C LYS A 390 20.47 7.63 20.63
N ALA A 391 19.73 6.66 20.09
CA ALA A 391 20.27 5.56 19.28
C ALA A 391 19.20 5.10 18.27
N GLU A 392 19.47 5.26 16.97
CA GLU A 392 18.67 4.74 15.86
C GLU A 392 19.26 3.41 15.39
N LEU A 393 18.45 2.35 15.38
CA LEU A 393 18.76 1.06 14.76
C LEU A 393 17.49 0.45 14.15
N ASN A 394 17.65 -0.03 12.91
CA ASN A 394 16.73 -0.76 12.02
C ASN A 394 15.39 -1.23 12.62
N LYS A 395 14.31 -0.59 12.18
CA LYS A 395 12.94 -1.07 12.36
C LYS A 395 12.65 -2.20 11.38
N GLU A 396 12.88 -3.45 11.79
CA GLU A 396 11.92 -4.48 11.40
C GLU A 396 10.66 -4.21 12.22
N GLU A 397 9.61 -3.67 11.58
CA GLU A 397 8.24 -3.74 12.11
C GLU A 397 7.87 -5.23 12.14
N VAL A 398 8.33 -5.95 13.16
CA VAL A 398 7.81 -7.28 13.48
C VAL A 398 6.40 -7.02 14.03
N PRO A 399 5.33 -7.49 13.35
CA PRO A 399 4.00 -7.45 13.92
C PRO A 399 4.06 -8.09 15.30
N ILE A 400 3.22 -7.66 16.25
CA ILE A 400 2.96 -8.48 17.43
C ILE A 400 2.50 -9.82 16.88
N GLU A 401 3.38 -10.83 16.85
CA GLU A 401 2.97 -12.17 16.53
C GLU A 401 1.98 -12.55 17.62
N GLU A 402 0.72 -12.66 17.24
CA GLU A 402 -0.28 -13.30 18.06
C GLU A 402 0.18 -14.74 18.30
N GLY A 403 0.93 -14.96 19.38
CA GLY A 403 1.02 -16.29 19.97
C GLY A 403 -0.40 -16.72 20.31
N SER A 404 -0.95 -17.63 19.51
CA SER A 404 -2.32 -18.16 19.58
C SER A 404 -2.55 -19.14 20.73
N CYS A 405 -1.53 -19.40 21.55
CA CYS A 405 -1.69 -20.14 22.80
C CYS A 405 -2.38 -19.24 23.84
N GLU A 406 -3.71 -19.17 23.74
CA GLU A 406 -4.55 -18.55 24.74
C GLU A 406 -4.40 -19.28 26.07
N PRO A 407 -4.12 -18.58 27.17
CA PRO A 407 -3.94 -19.23 28.46
C PRO A 407 -5.26 -19.74 29.03
N GLU A 408 -5.23 -20.97 29.53
CA GLU A 408 -6.21 -21.48 30.50
C GLU A 408 -6.10 -20.68 31.81
N PRO A 409 -7.20 -20.25 32.43
CA PRO A 409 -7.23 -19.92 33.84
C PRO A 409 -6.74 -21.12 34.63
N VAL A 410 -5.83 -20.91 35.56
CA VAL A 410 -5.32 -21.97 36.42
C VAL A 410 -6.50 -22.57 37.20
N GLU A 411 -6.82 -23.85 36.95
CA GLU A 411 -7.78 -24.62 37.75
C GLU A 411 -7.18 -24.79 39.16
N VAL A 412 -7.80 -24.17 40.16
CA VAL A 412 -7.52 -24.50 41.56
C VAL A 412 -8.28 -25.79 41.87
N GLY A 413 -7.53 -26.83 42.20
CA GLY A 413 -8.05 -28.18 42.37
C GLY A 413 -9.21 -28.27 43.37
N ASP A 414 -10.20 -29.07 42.97
CA ASP A 414 -11.31 -29.55 43.80
C ASP A 414 -10.81 -30.01 45.18
N SER A 415 -11.07 -29.20 46.20
CA SER A 415 -11.28 -29.72 47.56
C SER A 415 -12.18 -28.76 48.35
N ASP A 416 -13.40 -29.27 48.59
CA ASP A 416 -14.32 -28.92 49.67
C ASP A 416 -14.89 -27.50 49.75
N ILE A 417 -15.92 -27.20 48.93
CA ILE A 417 -17.18 -26.61 49.44
C ILE A 417 -18.36 -27.17 48.63
N HIS A 418 -19.09 -28.12 49.21
CA HIS A 418 -20.44 -28.47 48.79
C HIS A 418 -21.38 -27.27 49.06
N VAL A 419 -21.91 -26.63 48.01
CA VAL A 419 -23.15 -25.85 48.13
C VAL A 419 -24.21 -26.45 47.23
N GLN A 420 -25.31 -26.82 47.86
CA GLN A 420 -26.44 -27.56 47.30
C GLN A 420 -27.10 -26.81 46.15
N ALA A 421 -27.38 -27.56 45.09
CA ALA A 421 -28.33 -27.16 44.05
C ALA A 421 -29.75 -27.05 44.63
N HIS A 422 -30.42 -25.93 44.38
CA HIS A 422 -31.87 -25.81 44.52
C HIS A 422 -32.50 -25.06 43.34
N PRO A 423 -33.78 -25.34 43.04
CA PRO A 423 -34.25 -25.57 41.67
C PRO A 423 -35.01 -24.40 41.04
N GLU A 424 -35.28 -24.58 39.75
CA GLU A 424 -36.08 -23.74 38.85
C GLU A 424 -37.26 -22.99 39.50
N SER A 425 -37.36 -21.68 39.21
CA SER A 425 -38.64 -20.96 39.27
C SER A 425 -38.78 -19.95 38.14
N SER A 426 -40.00 -19.87 37.64
CA SER A 426 -40.52 -19.29 36.41
C SER A 426 -40.56 -17.76 36.32
N HIS A 427 -40.28 -17.28 35.11
CA HIS A 427 -40.91 -16.16 34.39
C HIS A 427 -40.78 -14.74 34.98
N SER A 428 -39.73 -14.05 34.53
CA SER A 428 -39.80 -12.64 34.15
C SER A 428 -38.78 -12.37 33.03
N ASP A 429 -39.23 -11.82 31.91
CA ASP A 429 -38.46 -11.46 30.71
C ASP A 429 -37.50 -10.28 30.95
N ASN A 430 -36.47 -10.50 31.75
CA ASN A 430 -35.25 -9.69 31.76
C ASN A 430 -34.10 -10.50 32.37
N ALA A 431 -33.59 -11.47 31.58
CA ALA A 431 -32.47 -12.31 32.00
C ALA A 431 -31.15 -11.52 31.89
N TYR A 432 -30.72 -10.91 32.98
CA TYR A 432 -29.31 -10.54 33.15
C TYR A 432 -28.46 -11.81 33.01
N LYS A 433 -27.79 -11.98 31.86
CA LYS A 433 -26.81 -13.05 31.69
C LYS A 433 -25.53 -12.62 32.38
N GLU A 434 -25.18 -13.31 33.47
CA GLU A 434 -23.91 -13.13 34.19
C GLU A 434 -22.74 -13.46 33.24
N TYR A 435 -21.90 -12.47 32.95
CA TYR A 435 -20.72 -12.67 32.12
C TYR A 435 -19.68 -13.49 32.88
N ARG A 436 -18.94 -14.37 32.20
CA ARG A 436 -17.87 -15.16 32.82
C ARG A 436 -16.69 -15.38 31.89
N ILE A 437 -15.54 -15.71 32.47
CA ILE A 437 -14.36 -16.21 31.78
C ILE A 437 -14.17 -17.65 32.24
N ASP A 438 -14.43 -18.60 31.35
CA ASP A 438 -14.47 -20.01 31.72
C ASP A 438 -13.98 -20.90 30.57
N TRP A 439 -13.10 -21.85 30.88
CA TRP A 439 -12.66 -22.88 29.94
C TRP A 439 -13.56 -24.10 30.06
N SER A 440 -14.84 -23.88 29.79
CA SER A 440 -15.85 -24.93 29.85
C SER A 440 -15.52 -26.07 28.90
N ALA A 441 -16.06 -27.27 29.16
CA ALA A 441 -15.88 -28.42 28.28
C ALA A 441 -16.28 -28.10 26.83
N ARG A 442 -17.35 -27.30 26.64
CA ARG A 442 -17.79 -26.84 25.32
C ARG A 442 -16.77 -25.90 24.66
N TYR A 443 -16.21 -24.95 25.40
CA TYR A 443 -15.18 -24.06 24.88
C TYR A 443 -13.92 -24.83 24.47
N LYS A 444 -13.46 -25.77 25.31
CA LYS A 444 -12.33 -26.68 25.01
C LYS A 444 -12.61 -27.55 23.78
N GLU A 445 -13.84 -28.06 23.62
CA GLU A 445 -14.26 -28.81 22.42
C GLU A 445 -14.27 -27.92 21.17
N ALA A 446 -14.83 -26.70 21.25
CA ALA A 446 -14.86 -25.74 20.16
C ALA A 446 -13.44 -25.41 19.66
N ARG A 447 -12.50 -25.13 20.58
CA ARG A 447 -11.07 -24.93 20.25
C ARG A 447 -10.45 -26.17 19.62
N THR A 448 -10.81 -27.37 20.09
CA THR A 448 -10.31 -28.61 19.49
C THR A 448 -10.73 -28.75 18.03
N TYR A 449 -11.96 -28.36 17.66
CA TYR A 449 -12.38 -28.32 16.27
C TYR A 449 -11.75 -27.16 15.48
N LEU A 450 -11.49 -26.03 16.13
CA LEU A 450 -10.85 -24.88 15.50
C LEU A 450 -9.41 -25.17 15.08
N TYR A 451 -8.62 -25.85 15.92
CA TYR A 451 -7.19 -26.11 15.66
C TYR A 451 -6.90 -27.54 15.22
N GLY A 452 -7.79 -28.49 15.50
CA GLY A 452 -7.57 -29.93 15.35
C GLY A 452 -6.68 -30.49 16.48
N LYS A 453 -7.04 -31.68 17.01
CA LYS A 453 -6.25 -32.37 18.05
C LYS A 453 -6.32 -33.88 17.86
N ASN A 454 -5.17 -34.56 17.93
CA ASN A 454 -5.06 -36.01 17.75
C ASN A 454 -5.70 -36.50 16.42
N GLU A 455 -6.72 -37.36 16.51
CA GLU A 455 -7.52 -37.90 15.38
C GLU A 455 -8.63 -36.95 14.91
N ILE A 456 -8.94 -35.91 15.69
CA ILE A 456 -9.97 -34.93 15.36
C ILE A 456 -9.37 -33.91 14.39
N LYS A 457 -9.84 -33.96 13.15
CA LYS A 457 -9.50 -32.98 12.11
C LYS A 457 -10.17 -31.64 12.40
N GLN A 458 -9.53 -30.58 11.92
CA GLN A 458 -10.09 -29.23 11.96
C GLN A 458 -11.45 -29.19 11.25
N ASP A 459 -12.43 -28.59 11.91
CA ASP A 459 -13.80 -28.38 11.42
C ASP A 459 -14.29 -27.01 11.89
N PHE A 460 -14.13 -26.01 11.03
CA PHE A 460 -14.50 -24.63 11.36
C PHE A 460 -16.01 -24.45 11.55
N GLY A 461 -16.84 -25.23 10.84
CA GLY A 461 -18.29 -25.14 10.97
C GLY A 461 -18.76 -25.61 12.34
N LYS A 462 -18.24 -26.75 12.80
CA LYS A 462 -18.53 -27.25 14.15
C LYS A 462 -17.94 -26.36 15.24
N ALA A 463 -16.73 -25.84 15.05
CA ALA A 463 -16.13 -24.88 15.97
C ALA A 463 -17.00 -23.62 16.13
N HIS A 464 -17.45 -23.03 15.01
CA HIS A 464 -18.29 -21.83 15.01
C HIS A 464 -19.61 -22.06 15.75
N GLN A 465 -20.26 -23.20 15.51
CA GLN A 465 -21.48 -23.59 16.22
C GLN A 465 -21.25 -23.65 17.73
N LEU A 466 -20.24 -24.40 18.18
CA LEU A 466 -19.96 -24.58 19.61
C LEU A 466 -19.57 -23.27 20.29
N PHE A 467 -18.77 -22.41 19.64
CA PHE A 467 -18.47 -21.08 20.16
C PHE A 467 -19.71 -20.19 20.22
N THR A 468 -20.62 -20.26 19.25
CA THR A 468 -21.88 -19.49 19.26
C THR A 468 -22.74 -19.92 20.44
N GLU A 469 -22.94 -21.22 20.64
CA GLU A 469 -23.67 -21.77 21.78
C GLU A 469 -23.04 -21.34 23.11
N GLU A 470 -21.72 -21.37 23.20
CA GLU A 470 -20.98 -20.97 24.40
C GLU A 470 -21.04 -19.46 24.66
N ALA A 471 -20.89 -18.62 23.64
CA ALA A 471 -20.99 -17.17 23.73
C ALA A 471 -22.39 -16.74 24.20
N LEU A 472 -23.44 -17.43 23.76
CA LEU A 472 -24.82 -17.18 24.20
C LEU A 472 -25.02 -17.44 25.70
N THR A 473 -24.16 -18.21 26.35
CA THR A 473 -24.18 -18.42 27.79
C THR A 473 -23.45 -17.33 28.59
N GLY A 474 -22.83 -16.33 27.94
CA GLY A 474 -22.10 -15.24 28.62
C GLY A 474 -20.58 -15.44 28.72
N ASN A 475 -20.02 -16.45 28.06
CA ASN A 475 -18.58 -16.71 28.08
C ASN A 475 -17.80 -15.72 27.18
N ALA A 476 -17.00 -14.85 27.80
CA ALA A 476 -16.24 -13.81 27.12
C ALA A 476 -15.20 -14.36 26.14
N LEU A 477 -14.62 -15.53 26.43
CA LEU A 477 -13.62 -16.18 25.58
C LEU A 477 -14.22 -16.62 24.25
N ALA A 478 -15.39 -17.24 24.29
CA ALA A 478 -16.11 -17.67 23.09
C ALA A 478 -16.56 -16.48 22.24
N MET A 479 -16.98 -15.38 22.86
CA MET A 479 -17.30 -14.13 22.14
C MET A 479 -16.08 -13.59 21.39
N HIS A 480 -14.91 -13.58 22.04
CA HIS A 480 -13.66 -13.15 21.42
C HIS A 480 -13.27 -14.06 20.25
N ASP A 481 -13.34 -15.38 20.44
CA ASP A 481 -13.00 -16.36 19.39
C ASP A 481 -13.96 -16.29 18.20
N LEU A 482 -15.25 -16.01 18.40
CA LEU A 482 -16.17 -15.72 17.30
C LEU A 482 -15.80 -14.46 16.53
N GLY A 483 -15.39 -13.41 17.24
CA GLY A 483 -14.84 -12.20 16.64
C GLY A 483 -13.69 -12.53 15.68
N ARG A 484 -12.75 -13.37 16.12
CA ARG A 484 -11.64 -13.85 15.29
C ARG A 484 -12.13 -14.65 14.08
N MET A 485 -13.04 -15.60 14.30
CA MET A 485 -13.54 -16.43 13.19
C MET A 485 -14.22 -15.60 12.09
N HIS A 486 -14.98 -14.56 12.45
CA HIS A 486 -15.58 -13.65 11.48
C HIS A 486 -14.56 -12.72 10.81
N ALA A 487 -13.53 -12.28 11.53
CA ALA A 487 -12.47 -11.44 10.98
C ALA A 487 -11.60 -12.19 9.96
N ASP A 488 -11.26 -13.43 10.28
CA ASP A 488 -10.34 -14.27 9.50
C ASP A 488 -11.06 -15.15 8.46
N GLY A 489 -12.40 -15.19 8.48
CA GLY A 489 -13.20 -16.03 7.59
C GLY A 489 -13.07 -17.53 7.90
N LEU A 490 -12.90 -17.91 9.17
CA LEU A 490 -12.74 -19.30 9.60
C LEU A 490 -14.12 -19.95 9.72
N GLY A 491 -14.53 -20.72 8.70
CA GLY A 491 -15.83 -21.41 8.67
C GLY A 491 -17.03 -20.53 8.35
N VAL A 492 -16.79 -19.24 8.09
CA VAL A 492 -17.76 -18.22 7.68
C VAL A 492 -17.11 -17.30 6.64
N GLU A 493 -17.90 -16.55 5.87
CA GLU A 493 -17.33 -15.48 5.04
C GLU A 493 -16.73 -14.38 5.92
N ILE A 494 -15.67 -13.72 5.42
CA ILE A 494 -15.04 -12.59 6.12
C ILE A 494 -16.09 -11.49 6.31
N ASP A 495 -16.40 -11.20 7.57
CA ASP A 495 -17.36 -10.19 7.98
C ASP A 495 -16.78 -9.38 9.15
N LEU A 496 -16.11 -8.28 8.79
CA LEU A 496 -15.48 -7.38 9.75
C LEU A 496 -16.51 -6.67 10.64
N ALA A 497 -17.74 -6.47 10.17
CA ALA A 497 -18.79 -5.83 10.96
C ALA A 497 -19.29 -6.79 12.05
N GLN A 498 -19.53 -8.05 11.69
CA GLN A 498 -19.91 -9.08 12.64
C GLN A 498 -18.77 -9.42 13.60
N ALA A 499 -17.53 -9.42 13.13
CA ALA A 499 -16.34 -9.55 13.97
C ALA A 499 -16.31 -8.45 15.04
N GLN A 500 -16.49 -7.18 14.64
CA GLN A 500 -16.51 -6.04 15.55
C GLN A 500 -17.62 -6.18 16.60
N VAL A 501 -18.83 -6.59 16.22
CA VAL A 501 -19.94 -6.83 17.15
C VAL A 501 -19.57 -7.88 18.20
N TRP A 502 -18.92 -8.98 17.80
CA TRP A 502 -18.48 -10.01 18.73
C TRP A 502 -17.34 -9.53 19.63
N TYR A 503 -16.40 -8.75 19.11
CA TYR A 503 -15.35 -8.14 19.92
C TYR A 503 -15.91 -7.12 20.91
N GLU A 504 -16.90 -6.31 20.56
CA GLU A 504 -17.56 -5.38 21.49
C GLU A 504 -18.27 -6.12 22.63
N LYS A 505 -18.94 -7.24 22.31
CA LYS A 505 -19.53 -8.12 23.33
C LYS A 505 -18.46 -8.72 24.25
N ALA A 506 -17.37 -9.22 23.67
CA ALA A 506 -16.25 -9.75 24.46
C ALA A 506 -15.63 -8.68 25.36
N PHE A 507 -15.43 -7.47 24.83
CA PHE A 507 -14.88 -6.33 25.58
C PHE A 507 -15.78 -5.97 26.76
N THR A 508 -17.09 -5.87 26.52
CA THR A 508 -18.08 -5.61 27.56
C THR A 508 -18.07 -6.70 28.63
N ALA A 509 -18.01 -7.97 28.22
CA ALA A 509 -17.96 -9.10 29.12
C ALA A 509 -16.68 -9.12 29.97
N PHE A 510 -15.51 -8.84 29.39
CA PHE A 510 -14.26 -8.76 30.15
C PHE A 510 -14.27 -7.61 31.17
N ASN A 511 -14.79 -6.43 30.81
CA ASN A 511 -14.91 -5.31 31.75
C ASN A 511 -15.89 -5.62 32.89
N ALA A 512 -17.01 -6.28 32.60
CA ALA A 512 -17.97 -6.69 33.62
C ALA A 512 -17.32 -7.66 34.64
N VAL A 513 -16.60 -8.67 34.15
CA VAL A 513 -15.90 -9.65 34.99
C VAL A 513 -14.75 -9.00 35.79
N GLU A 514 -14.07 -7.99 35.25
CA GLU A 514 -13.01 -7.28 35.98
C GLU A 514 -13.53 -6.53 37.21
N GLY A 515 -14.76 -6.01 37.14
CA GLY A 515 -15.43 -5.31 38.25
C GLY A 515 -15.88 -6.21 39.39
N GLU A 516 -15.86 -7.54 39.22
CA GLU A 516 -16.22 -8.49 40.28
C GLU A 516 -15.05 -8.75 41.24
N GLU A 517 -15.18 -8.31 42.49
CA GLU A 517 -14.12 -8.45 43.51
C GLU A 517 -13.91 -9.91 43.97
N SER A 518 -14.85 -10.81 43.71
CA SER A 518 -14.85 -12.16 44.26
C SER A 518 -13.87 -13.14 43.61
N ARG A 519 -13.21 -12.77 42.50
CA ARG A 519 -12.37 -13.69 41.70
C ARG A 519 -11.03 -13.07 41.27
N PRO A 520 -10.05 -12.92 42.18
CA PRO A 520 -8.79 -12.20 41.92
C PRO A 520 -8.01 -12.70 40.69
N TYR A 521 -7.87 -14.01 40.52
CA TYR A 521 -7.14 -14.57 39.38
C TYR A 521 -7.83 -14.30 38.03
N ILE A 522 -9.16 -14.41 38.00
CA ILE A 522 -9.96 -14.15 36.78
C ILE A 522 -9.91 -12.66 36.45
N LYS A 523 -9.92 -11.80 37.48
CA LYS A 523 -9.73 -10.35 37.33
C LYS A 523 -8.40 -10.01 36.65
N THR A 524 -7.29 -10.57 37.10
CA THR A 524 -5.97 -10.36 36.48
C THR A 524 -5.95 -10.77 35.01
N TYR A 525 -6.59 -11.89 34.66
CA TYR A 525 -6.72 -12.33 33.27
C TYR A 525 -7.59 -11.39 32.44
N ALA A 526 -8.69 -10.90 33.01
CA ALA A 526 -9.57 -9.91 32.37
C ALA A 526 -8.80 -8.63 32.07
N GLN A 527 -8.04 -8.10 33.03
CA GLN A 527 -7.18 -6.92 32.85
C GLN A 527 -6.17 -7.11 31.71
N TYR A 528 -5.50 -8.27 31.65
CA TYR A 528 -4.62 -8.62 30.54
C TYR A 528 -5.37 -8.61 29.19
N ARG A 529 -6.56 -9.21 29.12
CA ARG A 529 -7.37 -9.27 27.89
C ARG A 529 -7.85 -7.89 27.47
N ILE A 530 -8.35 -7.07 28.40
CA ILE A 530 -8.76 -5.69 28.16
C ILE A 530 -7.58 -4.88 27.59
N GLY A 531 -6.40 -4.99 28.22
CA GLY A 531 -5.18 -4.34 27.73
C GLY A 531 -4.82 -4.75 26.30
N LYS A 532 -4.90 -6.05 25.97
CA LYS A 532 -4.71 -6.52 24.59
C LYS A 532 -5.74 -5.95 23.62
N MET A 533 -7.01 -5.92 24.00
CA MET A 533 -8.10 -5.41 23.14
C MET A 533 -7.94 -3.91 22.86
N TYR A 534 -7.48 -3.12 23.82
CA TYR A 534 -7.07 -1.73 23.59
C TYR A 534 -5.85 -1.61 22.66
N ALA A 535 -4.83 -2.46 22.83
CA ALA A 535 -3.63 -2.43 22.00
C ALA A 535 -3.93 -2.78 20.53
N THR A 536 -4.90 -3.65 20.28
CA THR A 536 -5.28 -4.10 18.93
C THR A 536 -6.48 -3.34 18.34
N GLY A 537 -7.25 -2.63 19.18
CA GLY A 537 -8.50 -1.97 18.75
C GLY A 537 -9.62 -2.96 18.43
N LEU A 538 -9.65 -4.11 19.11
CA LEU A 538 -10.71 -5.11 18.93
C LEU A 538 -11.85 -4.80 19.89
N GLY A 539 -13.02 -4.44 19.38
CA GLY A 539 -14.19 -4.10 20.22
C GLY A 539 -14.09 -2.76 20.95
N THR A 540 -13.04 -1.99 20.65
CA THR A 540 -12.78 -0.64 21.18
C THR A 540 -11.89 0.12 20.18
N LEU A 541 -11.75 1.44 20.33
CA LEU A 541 -10.73 2.17 19.56
C LEU A 541 -9.34 1.80 20.07
N GLN A 542 -8.38 1.69 19.15
CA GLN A 542 -7.00 1.40 19.52
C GLN A 542 -6.45 2.53 20.40
N ASP A 543 -5.95 2.17 21.58
CA ASP A 543 -5.35 3.08 22.54
C ASP A 543 -4.22 2.36 23.29
N TYR A 544 -2.97 2.63 22.89
CA TYR A 544 -1.82 2.00 23.52
C TYR A 544 -1.57 2.49 24.96
N SER A 545 -1.98 3.71 25.29
CA SER A 545 -1.78 4.26 26.64
C SER A 545 -2.74 3.57 27.61
N ALA A 546 -4.02 3.43 27.23
CA ALA A 546 -4.98 2.65 27.98
C ALA A 546 -4.55 1.17 28.07
N ALA A 547 -4.04 0.60 26.98
CA ALA A 547 -3.51 -0.76 26.97
C ALA A 547 -2.38 -0.94 28.01
N ALA A 548 -1.42 -0.03 28.05
CA ALA A 548 -0.32 -0.06 29.00
C ALA A 548 -0.84 -0.02 30.45
N SER A 549 -1.73 0.91 30.78
CA SER A 549 -2.30 1.01 32.13
C SER A 549 -3.07 -0.25 32.57
N TRP A 550 -3.80 -0.90 31.66
CA TRP A 550 -4.49 -2.16 31.98
C TRP A 550 -3.51 -3.33 32.14
N LEU A 551 -2.46 -3.38 31.32
CA LEU A 551 -1.42 -4.40 31.43
C LEU A 551 -0.59 -4.22 32.71
N GLU A 552 -0.31 -2.99 33.14
CA GLU A 552 0.40 -2.68 34.39
C GLU A 552 -0.33 -3.28 35.59
N LYS A 553 -1.66 -3.13 35.70
CA LYS A 553 -2.46 -3.77 36.76
C LYS A 553 -2.27 -5.29 36.78
N ALA A 554 -2.27 -5.94 35.60
CA ALA A 554 -2.05 -7.38 35.52
C ALA A 554 -0.59 -7.77 35.83
N VAL A 555 0.38 -6.90 35.54
CA VAL A 555 1.80 -7.08 35.87
C VAL A 555 2.05 -6.96 37.37
N GLU A 556 1.35 -6.07 38.07
CA GLU A 556 1.39 -5.95 39.54
C GLU A 556 0.99 -7.27 40.23
N GLU A 557 0.05 -8.00 39.64
CA GLU A 557 -0.35 -9.35 40.05
C GLU A 557 0.54 -10.46 39.44
N ASN A 558 1.72 -10.11 38.95
CA ASN A 558 2.74 -10.99 38.39
C ASN A 558 2.28 -11.83 37.17
N HIS A 559 1.33 -11.35 36.36
CA HIS A 559 0.82 -12.10 35.22
C HIS A 559 1.80 -12.15 34.03
N LYS A 560 2.38 -13.33 33.77
CA LYS A 560 3.43 -13.51 32.75
C LYS A 560 3.09 -13.00 31.34
N TYR A 561 1.86 -13.19 30.85
CA TYR A 561 1.50 -12.72 29.50
C TYR A 561 1.31 -11.21 29.43
N ALA A 562 0.93 -10.59 30.54
CA ALA A 562 0.85 -9.14 30.64
C ALA A 562 2.26 -8.55 30.66
N GLN A 563 3.18 -9.15 31.42
CA GLN A 563 4.61 -8.79 31.41
C GLN A 563 5.19 -8.84 29.99
N TYR A 564 4.97 -9.93 29.25
CA TYR A 564 5.40 -10.05 27.84
C TYR A 564 4.79 -8.97 26.94
N THR A 565 3.49 -8.70 27.08
CA THR A 565 2.79 -7.74 26.21
C THR A 565 3.22 -6.30 26.51
N LEU A 566 3.32 -5.95 27.79
CA LEU A 566 3.79 -4.64 28.25
C LEU A 566 5.26 -4.40 27.88
N ALA A 567 6.11 -5.42 27.97
CA ALA A 567 7.49 -5.37 27.48
C ALA A 567 7.55 -4.96 26.00
N GLY A 568 6.64 -5.51 25.17
CA GLY A 568 6.50 -5.12 23.77
C GLY A 568 6.10 -3.66 23.56
N LEU A 569 5.26 -3.09 24.43
CA LEU A 569 4.89 -1.67 24.39
C LEU A 569 6.08 -0.76 24.73
N TYR A 570 6.82 -1.08 25.80
CA TYR A 570 8.06 -0.36 26.17
C TYR A 570 9.14 -0.48 25.10
N TYR A 571 9.29 -1.65 24.48
CA TYR A 571 10.28 -1.86 23.41
C TYR A 571 10.00 -0.96 22.20
N ARG A 572 8.73 -0.73 21.85
CA ARG A 572 8.31 0.05 20.68
C ARG A 572 7.99 1.52 20.99
N GLY A 573 7.89 1.91 22.26
CA GLY A 573 7.42 3.23 22.66
C GLY A 573 5.96 3.49 22.26
N GLN A 574 5.10 2.46 22.35
CA GLN A 574 3.69 2.55 21.99
C GLN A 574 2.85 2.78 23.25
N GLY A 575 2.28 3.98 23.40
CA GLY A 575 1.47 4.35 24.58
C GLY A 575 2.28 4.60 25.86
N VAL A 576 3.58 4.34 25.82
CA VAL A 576 4.58 4.59 26.86
C VAL A 576 5.85 5.13 26.20
N ASP A 577 6.69 5.82 26.96
CA ASP A 577 8.01 6.21 26.46
C ASP A 577 8.86 4.96 26.17
N GLN A 578 9.58 4.98 25.05
CA GLN A 578 10.40 3.84 24.65
C GLN A 578 11.50 3.61 25.70
N ASN A 579 11.53 2.40 26.28
CA ASN A 579 12.52 2.03 27.27
C ASN A 579 12.92 0.56 27.12
N TYR A 580 14.09 0.33 26.52
CA TYR A 580 14.61 -1.02 26.32
C TYR A 580 14.99 -1.72 27.62
N GLY A 581 15.40 -0.99 28.66
CA GLY A 581 15.72 -1.58 29.97
C GLY A 581 14.48 -2.13 30.67
N SER A 582 13.38 -1.36 30.68
CA SER A 582 12.09 -1.83 31.20
C SER A 582 11.53 -3.01 30.41
N ALA A 583 11.64 -2.96 29.07
CA ALA A 583 11.26 -4.08 28.22
C ALA A 583 12.06 -5.35 28.53
N PHE A 584 13.38 -5.21 28.71
CA PHE A 584 14.26 -6.32 29.04
C PHE A 584 13.86 -7.01 30.35
N GLU A 585 13.63 -6.23 31.42
CA GLU A 585 13.28 -6.79 32.72
C GLU A 585 11.89 -7.44 32.71
N LEU A 586 10.90 -6.84 32.04
CA LEU A 586 9.56 -7.44 31.90
C LEU A 586 9.60 -8.74 31.07
N TYR A 587 10.35 -8.80 29.97
CA TYR A 587 10.56 -10.06 29.24
C TYR A 587 11.26 -11.10 30.12
N ARG A 588 12.27 -10.70 30.89
CA ARG A 588 12.97 -11.59 31.82
C ARG A 588 12.04 -12.16 32.89
N GLN A 589 11.21 -11.32 33.52
CA GLN A 589 10.21 -11.77 34.48
C GLN A 589 9.23 -12.76 33.86
N SER A 590 8.75 -12.47 32.65
CA SER A 590 7.84 -13.37 31.93
C SER A 590 8.51 -14.70 31.57
N ALA A 591 9.78 -14.67 31.15
CA ALA A 591 10.57 -15.85 30.80
C ALA A 591 10.84 -16.75 32.01
N ILE A 592 11.13 -16.18 33.18
CA ILE A 592 11.30 -16.93 34.44
C ILE A 592 10.03 -17.73 34.79
N GLN A 593 8.85 -17.21 34.44
CA GLN A 593 7.56 -17.90 34.60
C GLN A 593 7.25 -18.91 33.47
N GLY A 594 8.23 -19.23 32.62
CA GLY A 594 8.11 -20.20 31.53
C GLY A 594 7.33 -19.69 30.31
N ASN A 595 7.35 -18.38 30.02
CA ASN A 595 6.84 -17.87 28.76
C ASN A 595 7.92 -17.95 27.67
N SER A 596 7.76 -18.92 26.78
CA SER A 596 8.73 -19.23 25.71
C SER A 596 8.85 -18.12 24.66
N TYR A 597 7.79 -17.33 24.45
CA TYR A 597 7.84 -16.15 23.59
C TYR A 597 8.68 -15.04 24.24
N ALA A 598 8.61 -14.89 25.56
CA ALA A 598 9.45 -13.95 26.28
C ALA A 598 10.92 -14.41 26.31
N ASP A 599 11.18 -15.72 26.48
CA ASP A 599 12.54 -16.29 26.33
C ASP A 599 13.14 -15.95 24.96
N TYR A 600 12.36 -16.09 23.89
CA TYR A 600 12.81 -15.78 22.53
C TYR A 600 13.13 -14.29 22.32
N GLU A 601 12.27 -13.38 22.81
CA GLU A 601 12.51 -11.93 22.72
C GLU A 601 13.69 -11.49 23.60
N LEU A 602 13.79 -12.04 24.82
CA LEU A 602 14.92 -11.80 25.71
C LEU A 602 16.25 -12.25 25.08
N ALA A 603 16.27 -13.41 24.41
CA ALA A 603 17.43 -13.90 23.70
C ALA A 603 17.86 -12.94 22.57
N LYS A 604 16.92 -12.38 21.81
CA LYS A 604 17.22 -11.35 20.79
C LYS A 604 17.85 -10.11 21.43
N MET A 605 17.28 -9.62 22.53
CA MET A 605 17.81 -8.44 23.24
C MET A 605 19.22 -8.68 23.78
N LEU A 606 19.52 -9.86 24.33
CA LEU A 606 20.86 -10.26 24.77
C LEU A 606 21.85 -10.38 23.60
N ARG A 607 21.43 -10.97 22.47
CA ARG A 607 22.26 -11.12 21.27
C ARG A 607 22.65 -9.76 20.68
N ASP A 608 21.70 -8.83 20.65
CA ASP A 608 21.85 -7.55 19.98
C ASP A 608 22.33 -6.44 20.93
N GLY A 609 22.33 -6.69 22.24
CA GLY A 609 22.73 -5.70 23.26
C GLY A 609 21.73 -4.56 23.42
N ILE A 610 20.43 -4.83 23.22
CA ILE A 610 19.36 -3.84 23.29
C ILE A 610 18.77 -3.87 24.71
N GLY A 611 18.90 -2.77 25.46
CA GLY A 611 18.40 -2.69 26.85
C GLY A 611 19.23 -3.46 27.88
N THR A 612 20.32 -4.11 27.45
CA THR A 612 21.26 -4.90 28.24
C THR A 612 22.63 -4.88 27.56
N GLU A 613 23.69 -5.24 28.29
CA GLU A 613 24.96 -5.59 27.65
C GLU A 613 24.79 -6.82 26.74
N LYS A 614 25.55 -6.84 25.64
CA LYS A 614 25.54 -7.93 24.67
C LYS A 614 26.14 -9.20 25.29
N ASP A 615 25.37 -10.28 25.32
CA ASP A 615 25.76 -11.58 25.87
C ASP A 615 25.21 -12.71 24.98
N THR A 616 26.01 -13.12 24.00
CA THR A 616 25.60 -14.15 23.02
C THR A 616 25.49 -15.55 23.66
N GLY A 617 26.23 -15.81 24.73
CA GLY A 617 26.17 -17.10 25.45
C GLY A 617 24.81 -17.29 26.11
N LYS A 618 24.36 -16.31 26.90
CA LYS A 618 23.01 -16.34 27.48
C LYS A 618 21.92 -16.28 26.43
N ALA A 619 22.11 -15.51 25.35
CA ALA A 619 21.18 -15.50 24.24
C ALA A 619 20.93 -16.90 23.68
N ASP A 620 22.01 -17.67 23.43
CA ASP A 620 21.91 -19.04 22.93
C ASP A 620 21.21 -19.98 23.91
N GLU A 621 21.45 -19.84 25.22
CA GLU A 621 20.74 -20.60 26.26
C GLU A 621 19.24 -20.32 26.24
N HIS A 622 18.83 -19.05 26.18
CA HIS A 622 17.42 -18.66 26.09
C HIS A 622 16.78 -19.11 24.77
N PHE A 623 17.47 -19.01 23.63
CA PHE A 623 16.97 -19.54 22.36
C PHE A 623 16.78 -21.06 22.40
N ARG A 624 17.70 -21.83 23.02
CA ARG A 624 17.56 -23.28 23.18
C ARG A 624 16.35 -23.64 24.05
N ARG A 625 16.13 -22.90 25.14
CA ARG A 625 14.96 -23.06 26.02
C ARG A 625 13.66 -22.78 25.28
N ALA A 626 13.61 -21.68 24.53
CA ALA A 626 12.48 -21.32 23.68
C ALA A 626 12.20 -22.40 22.63
N PHE A 627 13.23 -22.89 21.92
CA PHE A 627 13.08 -23.95 20.92
C PHE A 627 12.52 -25.25 21.50
N ALA A 628 13.08 -25.70 22.64
CA ALA A 628 12.62 -26.91 23.31
C ALA A 628 11.16 -26.78 23.76
N SER A 629 10.78 -25.62 24.30
CA SER A 629 9.41 -25.37 24.74
C SER A 629 8.44 -25.25 23.56
N PHE A 630 8.78 -24.50 22.51
CA PHE A 630 7.98 -24.42 21.28
C PHE A 630 7.77 -25.80 20.64
N SER A 631 8.80 -26.64 20.63
CA SER A 631 8.71 -28.02 20.12
C SER A 631 7.79 -28.91 20.98
N ALA A 632 7.70 -28.65 22.29
CA ALA A 632 6.73 -29.32 23.16
C ALA A 632 5.30 -28.81 22.89
N MET A 633 5.12 -27.49 22.80
CA MET A 633 3.82 -26.85 22.52
C MET A 633 3.23 -27.26 21.17
N GLU A 634 4.06 -27.50 20.14
CA GLU A 634 3.58 -27.89 18.80
C GLU A 634 2.84 -29.23 18.82
N LYS A 635 3.23 -30.16 19.70
CA LYS A 635 2.59 -31.47 19.83
C LYS A 635 1.11 -31.35 20.20
N ASP A 636 0.78 -30.35 21.00
CA ASP A 636 -0.57 -30.12 21.52
C ASP A 636 -1.37 -29.12 20.69
N SER A 637 -0.74 -28.02 20.25
CA SER A 637 -1.44 -26.88 19.64
C SER A 637 -1.53 -26.94 18.12
N ARG A 638 -0.54 -27.53 17.43
CA ARG A 638 -0.41 -27.58 15.96
C ARG A 638 -0.65 -26.24 15.23
N ASP A 639 -0.37 -25.13 15.91
CA ASP A 639 -0.59 -23.78 15.41
C ASP A 639 0.35 -23.42 14.25
N ASP A 640 -0.16 -22.70 13.25
CA ASP A 640 0.59 -22.37 12.05
C ASP A 640 1.72 -21.35 12.30
N LYS A 641 1.52 -20.39 13.20
CA LYS A 641 2.54 -19.37 13.57
C LYS A 641 3.66 -20.04 14.38
N LEU A 642 3.32 -20.95 15.28
CA LEU A 642 4.29 -21.76 16.02
C LEU A 642 5.10 -22.67 15.08
N GLN A 643 4.44 -23.35 14.15
CA GLN A 643 5.11 -24.18 13.14
C GLN A 643 6.02 -23.33 12.24
N TYR A 644 5.58 -22.14 11.82
CA TYR A 644 6.40 -21.19 11.09
C TYR A 644 7.66 -20.80 11.89
N ARG A 645 7.50 -20.47 13.17
CA ARG A 645 8.59 -20.11 14.08
C ARG A 645 9.61 -21.24 14.23
N LEU A 646 9.16 -22.47 14.48
CA LEU A 646 10.02 -23.65 14.53
C LEU A 646 10.76 -23.87 13.21
N GLY A 647 10.07 -23.70 12.08
CA GLY A 647 10.65 -23.74 10.75
C GLY A 647 11.78 -22.73 10.55
N GLN A 648 11.57 -21.47 10.95
CA GLN A 648 12.59 -20.41 10.91
C GLN A 648 13.80 -20.73 11.80
N MET A 649 13.56 -21.21 13.03
CA MET A 649 14.63 -21.54 13.98
C MET A 649 15.51 -22.67 13.43
N LEU A 650 14.91 -23.71 12.84
CA LEU A 650 15.65 -24.80 12.19
C LEU A 650 16.38 -24.36 10.92
N TYR A 651 15.78 -23.47 10.12
CA TYR A 651 16.40 -22.95 8.89
C TYR A 651 17.63 -22.08 9.19
N THR A 652 17.56 -21.27 10.25
CA THR A 652 18.64 -20.36 10.67
C THR A 652 19.65 -21.00 11.62
N GLY A 653 19.27 -22.05 12.33
CA GLY A 653 20.06 -22.59 13.45
C GLY A 653 19.96 -21.75 14.73
N THR A 654 18.86 -21.03 14.92
CA THR A 654 18.65 -20.22 16.13
C THR A 654 18.14 -21.11 17.26
N GLY A 655 18.94 -21.32 18.32
CA GLY A 655 18.55 -22.17 19.45
C GLY A 655 18.56 -23.67 19.17
N THR A 656 19.04 -24.09 18.00
CA THR A 656 19.15 -25.48 17.53
C THR A 656 20.23 -25.56 16.47
N ASP A 657 20.76 -26.74 16.17
CA ASP A 657 21.57 -26.91 14.96
C ASP A 657 20.73 -26.68 13.70
N LYS A 658 21.35 -26.12 12.66
CA LYS A 658 20.69 -25.87 11.37
C LYS A 658 20.23 -27.19 10.75
N ASN A 659 18.94 -27.29 10.46
CA ASN A 659 18.31 -28.50 9.92
C ASN A 659 17.27 -28.12 8.86
N ILE A 660 17.72 -28.03 7.60
CA ILE A 660 16.87 -27.63 6.46
C ILE A 660 15.71 -28.63 6.23
N PRO A 661 15.91 -29.96 6.23
CA PRO A 661 14.80 -30.91 6.09
C PRO A 661 13.73 -30.75 7.19
N GLY A 662 14.15 -30.57 8.44
CA GLY A 662 13.25 -30.30 9.56
C GLY A 662 12.50 -28.98 9.40
N ALA A 663 13.19 -27.93 8.93
CA ALA A 663 12.57 -26.64 8.63
C ALA A 663 11.49 -26.76 7.56
N ILE A 664 11.78 -27.45 6.44
CA ILE A 664 10.82 -27.69 5.35
C ILE A 664 9.57 -28.39 5.87
N ASN A 665 9.71 -29.42 6.71
CA ASN A 665 8.56 -30.15 7.26
C ASN A 665 7.61 -29.24 8.07
N TYR A 666 8.14 -28.41 8.96
CA TYR A 666 7.30 -27.46 9.73
C TYR A 666 6.72 -26.35 8.85
N LEU A 667 7.49 -25.82 7.90
CA LEU A 667 7.03 -24.79 6.98
C LEU A 667 5.95 -25.31 6.03
N GLU A 668 6.00 -26.58 5.61
CA GLU A 668 4.94 -27.20 4.82
C GLU A 668 3.64 -27.31 5.60
N LYS A 669 3.69 -27.75 6.86
CA LYS A 669 2.50 -27.80 7.74
C LYS A 669 1.85 -26.41 7.86
N SER A 670 2.66 -25.38 8.16
CA SER A 670 2.20 -23.99 8.28
C SER A 670 1.73 -23.38 6.95
N ALA A 671 2.42 -23.64 5.85
CA ALA A 671 2.03 -23.14 4.52
C ALA A 671 0.69 -23.74 4.05
N ASN A 672 0.40 -25.00 4.42
CA ASN A 672 -0.83 -25.71 4.06
C ASN A 672 -2.07 -25.16 4.79
N THR A 673 -1.91 -24.52 5.95
CA THR A 673 -3.01 -23.82 6.65
C THR A 673 -3.25 -22.40 6.11
N GLY A 674 -2.44 -21.94 5.15
CA GLY A 674 -2.57 -20.62 4.53
C GLY A 674 -1.57 -19.58 5.06
N ASN A 675 -0.63 -19.94 5.94
CA ASN A 675 0.34 -18.97 6.45
C ASN A 675 1.25 -18.44 5.32
N VAL A 676 1.05 -17.17 4.97
CA VAL A 676 1.74 -16.51 3.85
C VAL A 676 3.24 -16.34 4.07
N ASN A 677 3.66 -16.21 5.33
CA ASN A 677 5.08 -16.08 5.69
C ASN A 677 5.80 -17.43 5.53
N ALA A 678 5.15 -18.52 5.91
CA ALA A 678 5.65 -19.87 5.70
C ALA A 678 5.72 -20.23 4.21
N GLN A 679 4.69 -19.87 3.43
CA GLN A 679 4.69 -20.04 1.97
C GLN A 679 5.87 -19.30 1.32
N TYR A 680 6.11 -18.04 1.70
CA TYR A 680 7.26 -17.26 1.22
C TYR A 680 8.59 -17.90 1.59
N LEU A 681 8.80 -18.24 2.87
CA LEU A 681 10.08 -18.79 3.32
C LEU A 681 10.36 -20.16 2.69
N LEU A 682 9.33 -21.00 2.55
CA LEU A 682 9.45 -22.29 1.86
C LEU A 682 9.79 -22.12 0.39
N ALA A 683 9.17 -21.16 -0.30
CA ALA A 683 9.51 -20.81 -1.67
C ALA A 683 10.97 -20.35 -1.80
N LYS A 684 11.42 -19.48 -0.88
CA LYS A 684 12.81 -19.01 -0.82
C LYS A 684 13.79 -20.19 -0.66
N ILE A 685 13.54 -21.11 0.27
CA ILE A 685 14.37 -22.31 0.48
C ILE A 685 14.47 -23.14 -0.81
N TYR A 686 13.37 -23.35 -1.52
CA TYR A 686 13.38 -24.12 -2.77
C TYR A 686 14.09 -23.41 -3.92
N LEU A 687 14.05 -22.08 -3.98
CA LEU A 687 14.77 -21.30 -4.99
C LEU A 687 16.27 -21.21 -4.70
N GLU A 688 16.67 -21.25 -3.43
CA GLU A 688 18.07 -21.20 -3.00
C GLU A 688 18.79 -22.55 -3.09
N THR A 689 18.07 -23.68 -3.12
CA THR A 689 18.71 -24.99 -3.25
C THR A 689 19.43 -25.13 -4.60
N GLU A 690 20.76 -25.25 -4.56
CA GLU A 690 21.60 -25.53 -5.74
C GLU A 690 21.09 -26.77 -6.48
N ASN A 691 20.98 -26.68 -7.81
CA ASN A 691 20.42 -27.73 -8.67
C ASN A 691 18.97 -28.14 -8.29
N ALA A 692 18.15 -27.18 -7.85
CA ALA A 692 16.73 -27.42 -7.62
C ALA A 692 16.07 -28.08 -8.84
N GLN A 693 15.49 -29.26 -8.62
CA GLN A 693 14.74 -29.99 -9.64
C GLN A 693 13.60 -29.10 -10.18
N PRO A 694 13.24 -29.20 -11.48
CA PRO A 694 12.18 -28.40 -12.09
C PRO A 694 10.86 -28.39 -11.28
N ASP A 695 10.51 -29.52 -10.67
CA ASP A 695 9.32 -29.65 -9.83
C ASP A 695 9.39 -28.78 -8.56
N LYS A 696 10.56 -28.65 -7.94
CA LYS A 696 10.75 -27.79 -6.76
C LYS A 696 10.65 -26.32 -7.15
N ILE A 697 11.19 -25.93 -8.31
CA ILE A 697 11.05 -24.57 -8.84
C ILE A 697 9.57 -24.27 -9.11
N ARG A 698 8.83 -25.18 -9.76
CA ARG A 698 7.40 -25.01 -10.00
C ARG A 698 6.61 -24.86 -8.69
N LYS A 699 6.92 -25.70 -7.69
CA LYS A 699 6.30 -25.63 -6.37
C LYS A 699 6.65 -24.31 -5.66
N ALA A 700 7.89 -23.84 -5.76
CA ALA A 700 8.34 -22.57 -5.19
C ALA A 700 7.59 -21.39 -5.80
N LEU A 701 7.47 -21.32 -7.13
CA LEU A 701 6.73 -20.27 -7.82
C LEU A 701 5.26 -20.25 -7.41
N MET A 702 4.61 -21.42 -7.32
CA MET A 702 3.22 -21.52 -6.87
C MET A 702 3.05 -21.02 -5.41
N LEU A 703 3.96 -21.38 -4.51
CA LEU A 703 3.95 -20.92 -3.12
C LEU A 703 4.18 -19.41 -3.03
N LEU A 704 5.14 -18.90 -3.81
CA LEU A 704 5.48 -17.49 -3.84
C LEU A 704 4.31 -16.64 -4.37
N GLU A 705 3.65 -17.11 -5.42
CA GLU A 705 2.44 -16.51 -5.97
C GLU A 705 1.31 -16.50 -4.94
N LYS A 706 1.06 -17.61 -4.24
CA LYS A 706 0.05 -17.68 -3.16
C LYS A 706 0.36 -16.69 -2.03
N ALA A 707 1.61 -16.65 -1.57
CA ALA A 707 2.05 -15.72 -0.53
C ALA A 707 1.88 -14.26 -0.96
N ALA A 708 2.19 -13.94 -2.22
CA ALA A 708 2.05 -12.60 -2.78
C ALA A 708 0.58 -12.16 -2.88
N HIS A 709 -0.31 -13.05 -3.33
CA HIS A 709 -1.76 -12.82 -3.33
C HIS A 709 -2.32 -12.68 -1.90
N GLY A 710 -1.78 -13.44 -0.95
CA GLY A 710 -2.09 -13.33 0.47
C GLY A 710 -1.49 -12.09 1.16
N GLY A 711 -0.91 -11.16 0.40
CA GLY A 711 -0.45 -9.86 0.91
C GLY A 711 0.98 -9.83 1.45
N ASN A 712 1.75 -10.93 1.42
CA ASN A 712 3.12 -10.91 1.92
C ASN A 712 4.02 -9.99 1.07
N ALA A 713 4.46 -8.87 1.64
CA ALA A 713 5.25 -7.86 0.94
C ALA A 713 6.57 -8.40 0.36
N GLN A 714 7.25 -9.31 1.06
CA GLN A 714 8.52 -9.90 0.58
C GLN A 714 8.29 -10.86 -0.60
N ALA A 715 7.19 -11.61 -0.57
CA ALA A 715 6.77 -12.47 -1.67
C ALA A 715 6.38 -11.66 -2.90
N GLN A 716 5.64 -10.57 -2.71
CA GLN A 716 5.29 -9.63 -3.79
C GLN A 716 6.55 -9.05 -4.45
N TYR A 717 7.52 -8.61 -3.65
CA TYR A 717 8.81 -8.12 -4.16
C TYR A 717 9.58 -9.21 -4.93
N ALA A 718 9.77 -10.37 -4.30
CA ALA A 718 10.55 -11.47 -4.88
C ALA A 718 9.90 -11.98 -6.17
N PHE A 719 8.57 -12.12 -6.21
CA PHE A 719 7.87 -12.57 -7.40
C PHE A 719 7.87 -11.51 -8.50
N GLY A 720 7.71 -10.24 -8.14
CA GLY A 720 7.86 -9.12 -9.08
C GLY A 720 9.24 -9.10 -9.73
N LYS A 721 10.31 -9.33 -8.95
CA LYS A 721 11.68 -9.46 -9.47
C LYS A 721 11.82 -10.61 -10.46
N ILE A 722 11.30 -11.80 -10.12
CA ILE A 722 11.31 -12.97 -11.00
C ILE A 722 10.59 -12.71 -12.33
N LEU A 723 9.44 -12.03 -12.30
CA LEU A 723 8.68 -11.66 -13.50
C LEU A 723 9.39 -10.61 -14.37
N ILE A 724 10.20 -9.73 -13.79
CA ILE A 724 11.03 -8.78 -14.54
C ILE A 724 12.18 -9.50 -15.24
N GLU A 725 12.83 -10.43 -14.55
CA GLU A 725 13.95 -11.20 -15.09
C GLU A 725 13.50 -12.20 -16.16
N GLY A 726 12.24 -12.68 -16.09
CA GLY A 726 11.77 -13.78 -16.93
C GLY A 726 12.47 -15.11 -16.61
N LYS A 727 12.97 -15.24 -15.38
CA LYS A 727 13.69 -16.44 -14.92
C LYS A 727 12.67 -17.48 -14.44
N HIS A 728 12.63 -18.63 -15.10
CA HIS A 728 11.69 -19.75 -14.82
C HIS A 728 10.21 -19.49 -15.17
N VAL A 729 9.79 -18.23 -15.36
CA VAL A 729 8.45 -17.82 -15.80
C VAL A 729 8.57 -16.86 -16.97
N GLU A 730 7.51 -16.75 -17.78
CA GLU A 730 7.46 -15.73 -18.83
C GLU A 730 7.56 -14.32 -18.22
N LYS A 731 8.30 -13.45 -18.92
CA LYS A 731 8.49 -12.07 -18.49
C LYS A 731 7.16 -11.31 -18.54
N ASP A 732 6.73 -10.76 -17.42
CA ASP A 732 5.48 -9.98 -17.31
C ASP A 732 5.72 -8.70 -16.49
N ILE A 733 6.05 -7.63 -17.19
CA ILE A 733 6.34 -6.32 -16.58
C ILE A 733 5.09 -5.71 -15.93
N THR A 734 3.91 -5.88 -16.52
CA THR A 734 2.67 -5.27 -15.99
C THR A 734 2.35 -5.85 -14.62
N ARG A 735 2.38 -7.18 -14.53
CA ARG A 735 2.15 -7.89 -13.27
C ARG A 735 3.25 -7.63 -12.25
N ALA A 736 4.51 -7.56 -12.69
CA ALA A 736 5.62 -7.21 -11.81
C ALA A 736 5.43 -5.83 -11.16
N LEU A 737 5.04 -4.81 -11.93
CA LEU A 737 4.80 -3.47 -11.39
C LEU A 737 3.67 -3.46 -10.36
N ALA A 738 2.59 -4.21 -10.59
CA ALA A 738 1.48 -4.29 -9.64
C ALA A 738 1.91 -4.90 -8.29
N LEU A 739 2.71 -5.97 -8.35
CA LEU A 739 3.27 -6.64 -7.17
C LEU A 739 4.27 -5.73 -6.44
N LEU A 740 5.20 -5.11 -7.18
CA LEU A 740 6.15 -4.18 -6.60
C LEU A 740 5.47 -2.96 -5.97
N ASN A 741 4.40 -2.43 -6.58
CA ASN A 741 3.63 -1.32 -6.01
C ASN A 741 2.97 -1.74 -4.70
N SER A 742 2.29 -2.89 -4.68
CA SER A 742 1.67 -3.44 -3.48
C SER A 742 2.69 -3.69 -2.36
N SER A 743 3.90 -4.14 -2.71
CA SER A 743 4.98 -4.37 -1.77
C SER A 743 5.56 -3.06 -1.23
N ALA A 744 5.77 -2.08 -2.09
CA ALA A 744 6.31 -0.77 -1.73
C ALA A 744 5.33 0.04 -0.86
N GLU A 745 4.02 -0.07 -1.09
CA GLU A 745 2.97 0.50 -0.23
C GLU A 745 2.98 -0.08 1.18
N GLN A 746 3.45 -1.33 1.33
CA GLN A 746 3.71 -1.98 2.61
C GLN A 746 5.10 -1.65 3.19
N LYS A 747 5.69 -0.53 2.79
CA LYS A 747 7.04 -0.07 3.21
C LYS A 747 8.17 -1.06 2.89
N ASN A 748 8.04 -1.88 1.83
CA ASN A 748 9.17 -2.67 1.36
C ASN A 748 10.17 -1.77 0.62
N GLN A 749 11.31 -1.49 1.26
CA GLN A 749 12.35 -0.62 0.71
C GLN A 749 12.94 -1.13 -0.61
N PHE A 750 13.04 -2.44 -0.82
CA PHE A 750 13.61 -3.03 -2.01
C PHE A 750 12.66 -2.94 -3.21
N ALA A 751 11.35 -3.11 -2.97
CA ALA A 751 10.34 -2.91 -3.99
C ALA A 751 10.24 -1.44 -4.41
N ALA A 752 10.26 -0.52 -3.44
CA ALA A 752 10.31 0.92 -3.71
C ALA A 752 11.57 1.29 -4.53
N TYR A 753 12.74 0.75 -4.17
CA TYR A 753 13.96 0.95 -4.95
C TYR A 753 13.84 0.41 -6.38
N ALA A 754 13.31 -0.81 -6.55
CA ALA A 754 13.11 -1.43 -7.86
C ALA A 754 12.18 -0.59 -8.76
N LEU A 755 11.04 -0.14 -8.25
CA LEU A 755 10.13 0.77 -8.98
C LEU A 755 10.81 2.07 -9.36
N GLY A 756 11.49 2.69 -8.39
CA GLY A 756 12.22 3.93 -8.59
C GLY A 756 13.25 3.82 -9.71
N LYS A 757 14.03 2.73 -9.68
CA LYS A 757 15.04 2.42 -10.69
C LYS A 757 14.43 2.14 -12.06
N MET A 758 13.36 1.34 -12.15
CA MET A 758 12.71 1.04 -13.44
C MET A 758 12.19 2.30 -14.13
N HIS A 759 11.57 3.21 -13.37
CA HIS A 759 11.10 4.49 -13.90
C HIS A 759 12.23 5.46 -14.24
N LEU A 760 13.38 5.36 -13.58
CA LEU A 760 14.57 6.16 -13.87
C LEU A 760 15.28 5.68 -15.15
N ASP A 761 15.44 4.36 -15.29
CA ASP A 761 16.16 3.74 -16.40
C ASP A 761 15.40 3.86 -17.72
N GLY A 762 14.08 3.66 -17.70
CA GLY A 762 13.21 3.86 -18.85
C GLY A 762 13.35 2.80 -19.95
N THR A 763 13.97 1.65 -19.68
CA THR A 763 14.27 0.61 -20.68
C THR A 763 13.09 -0.32 -20.95
N GLU A 764 12.48 -0.84 -19.88
CA GLU A 764 11.35 -1.79 -19.93
C GLU A 764 9.99 -1.08 -19.85
N ILE A 765 9.99 0.13 -19.31
CA ILE A 765 8.81 0.99 -19.13
C ILE A 765 9.18 2.42 -19.51
N PRO A 766 8.23 3.27 -19.92
CA PRO A 766 8.52 4.66 -20.20
C PRO A 766 9.18 5.36 -19.00
N LYS A 767 10.28 6.06 -19.27
CA LYS A 767 10.99 6.86 -18.27
C LYS A 767 10.04 7.86 -17.63
N ASN A 768 10.00 7.91 -16.30
CA ASN A 768 9.19 8.85 -15.53
C ASN A 768 9.94 9.32 -14.29
N ILE A 769 10.58 10.49 -14.39
CA ILE A 769 11.43 11.04 -13.33
C ILE A 769 10.65 11.35 -12.04
N VAL A 770 9.41 11.82 -12.16
CA VAL A 770 8.58 12.16 -10.99
C VAL A 770 8.26 10.92 -10.16
N ILE A 771 7.84 9.83 -10.81
CA ILE A 771 7.56 8.56 -10.13
C ILE A 771 8.86 7.93 -9.61
N ALA A 772 9.96 8.04 -10.36
CA ALA A 772 11.27 7.57 -9.93
C ALA A 772 11.70 8.24 -8.62
N ILE A 773 11.65 9.59 -8.55
CA ILE A 773 12.00 10.35 -7.33
C ILE A 773 11.09 9.95 -6.18
N LYS A 774 9.77 9.83 -6.40
CA LYS A 774 8.83 9.41 -5.36
C LYS A 774 9.27 8.10 -4.70
N TRP A 775 9.45 7.05 -5.50
CA TRP A 775 9.76 5.72 -4.96
C TRP A 775 11.19 5.59 -4.44
N LEU A 776 12.17 6.24 -5.08
CA LEU A 776 13.52 6.32 -4.57
C LEU A 776 13.58 7.06 -3.23
N THR A 777 12.80 8.13 -3.06
CA THR A 777 12.72 8.88 -1.79
C THR A 777 12.09 8.00 -0.71
N THR A 778 10.95 7.35 -0.99
CA THR A 778 10.35 6.39 -0.05
C THR A 778 11.34 5.30 0.36
N SER A 779 12.11 4.75 -0.58
CA SER A 779 13.12 3.74 -0.29
C SER A 779 14.30 4.31 0.54
N ALA A 780 14.76 5.52 0.22
CA ALA A 780 15.84 6.20 0.92
C ALA A 780 15.46 6.56 2.37
N ASP A 781 14.22 6.99 2.60
CA ASP A 781 13.67 7.29 3.93
C ASP A 781 13.54 6.03 4.80
N LEU A 782 13.37 4.86 4.17
CA LEU A 782 13.42 3.55 4.83
C LEU A 782 14.86 3.04 5.06
N GLY A 783 15.88 3.84 4.73
CA GLY A 783 17.29 3.53 4.96
C GLY A 783 18.02 2.85 3.79
N ASN A 784 17.41 2.75 2.61
CA ASN A 784 18.06 2.06 1.48
C ASN A 784 19.24 2.86 0.92
N SER A 785 20.47 2.41 1.18
CA SER A 785 21.68 3.10 0.73
C SER A 785 21.82 3.19 -0.80
N PHE A 786 21.27 2.23 -1.56
CA PHE A 786 21.27 2.28 -3.02
C PHE A 786 20.29 3.32 -3.56
N ALA A 787 19.11 3.47 -2.94
CA ALA A 787 18.16 4.51 -3.30
C ALA A 787 18.71 5.91 -3.00
N GLN A 788 19.35 6.07 -1.84
CA GLN A 788 20.07 7.30 -1.48
C GLN A 788 21.16 7.62 -2.52
N TYR A 789 21.99 6.65 -2.90
CA TYR A 789 23.00 6.85 -3.94
C TYR A 789 22.38 7.23 -5.30
N SER A 790 21.29 6.59 -5.71
CA SER A 790 20.58 6.90 -6.96
C SER A 790 20.01 8.32 -6.97
N LEU A 791 19.42 8.78 -5.85
CA LEU A 791 18.96 10.17 -5.70
C LEU A 791 20.12 11.16 -5.70
N ALA A 792 21.20 10.85 -4.98
CA ALA A 792 22.40 11.66 -4.96
C ALA A 792 22.94 11.88 -6.37
N LYS A 793 23.08 10.79 -7.13
CA LYS A 793 23.47 10.84 -8.53
C LYS A 793 22.52 11.71 -9.36
N LEU A 794 21.21 11.51 -9.24
CA LEU A 794 20.20 12.25 -10.01
C LEU A 794 20.33 13.77 -9.80
N TYR A 795 20.42 14.22 -8.54
CA TYR A 795 20.51 15.65 -8.19
C TYR A 795 21.89 16.26 -8.49
N LEU A 796 22.97 15.49 -8.38
CA LEU A 796 24.32 15.98 -8.69
C LEU A 796 24.59 16.05 -10.21
N ASP A 797 24.05 15.11 -10.99
CA ASP A 797 24.23 15.10 -12.45
C ASP A 797 23.47 16.25 -13.11
N GLY A 798 22.28 16.59 -12.62
CA GLY A 798 21.48 17.70 -13.13
C GLY A 798 20.96 17.55 -14.57
N GLN A 799 21.05 16.34 -15.15
CA GLN A 799 20.63 16.07 -16.54
C GLN A 799 19.11 15.94 -16.67
N ASP A 800 18.50 15.21 -15.73
CA ASP A 800 17.07 14.89 -15.74
C ASP A 800 16.25 15.74 -14.75
N VAL A 801 16.94 16.44 -13.85
CA VAL A 801 16.38 17.34 -12.84
C VAL A 801 17.28 18.57 -12.72
N THR A 802 16.78 19.68 -12.16
CA THR A 802 17.64 20.81 -11.81
C THR A 802 18.73 20.36 -10.85
N LYS A 803 20.00 20.68 -11.17
CA LYS A 803 21.16 20.34 -10.33
C LYS A 803 20.96 20.93 -8.93
N ASP A 804 20.97 20.06 -7.92
CA ASP A 804 20.87 20.44 -6.50
C ASP A 804 22.01 19.77 -5.72
N ILE A 805 23.07 20.54 -5.52
CA ILE A 805 24.28 20.06 -4.84
C ILE A 805 23.99 19.73 -3.37
N GLN A 806 23.17 20.54 -2.68
CA GLN A 806 22.92 20.36 -1.25
C GLN A 806 22.13 19.07 -1.00
N THR A 807 21.02 18.88 -1.73
CA THR A 807 20.21 17.66 -1.62
C THR A 807 21.01 16.44 -2.11
N GLY A 808 21.75 16.57 -3.20
CA GLY A 808 22.60 15.51 -3.75
C GLY A 808 23.66 15.05 -2.76
N LEU A 809 24.39 15.97 -2.12
CA LEU A 809 25.39 15.65 -1.11
C LEU A 809 24.79 15.04 0.15
N ARG A 810 23.62 15.52 0.61
CA ARG A 810 22.94 14.93 1.78
C ARG A 810 22.70 13.44 1.60
N TYR A 811 22.13 13.05 0.45
CA TYR A 811 21.90 11.63 0.17
C TYR A 811 23.21 10.86 -0.07
N LEU A 812 24.21 11.50 -0.68
CA LEU A 812 25.50 10.86 -0.96
C LEU A 812 26.24 10.51 0.34
N ILE A 813 26.25 11.44 1.29
CA ILE A 813 26.85 11.26 2.62
C ILE A 813 26.10 10.17 3.38
N ALA A 814 24.76 10.24 3.45
CA ALA A 814 23.95 9.22 4.13
C ALA A 814 24.18 7.80 3.57
N SER A 815 24.37 7.68 2.24
CA SER A 815 24.69 6.41 1.61
C SER A 815 26.13 5.95 1.91
N ALA A 816 27.09 6.87 1.91
CA ALA A 816 28.49 6.57 2.20
C ALA A 816 28.73 6.16 3.67
N GLU A 817 28.02 6.78 4.62
CA GLU A 817 28.04 6.41 6.05
C GLU A 817 27.56 4.97 6.28
N GLN A 818 26.66 4.48 5.42
CA GLN A 818 26.21 3.08 5.37
C GLN A 818 27.18 2.16 4.60
N LYS A 819 28.41 2.62 4.33
CA LYS A 819 29.46 1.89 3.60
C LYS A 819 29.04 1.49 2.19
N ASN A 820 28.20 2.29 1.52
CA ASN A 820 27.94 2.06 0.11
C ASN A 820 29.20 2.44 -0.70
N GLN A 821 29.89 1.43 -1.26
CA GLN A 821 31.14 1.63 -2.00
C GLN A 821 31.00 2.60 -3.19
N PHE A 822 29.83 2.68 -3.84
CA PHE A 822 29.64 3.61 -4.97
C PHE A 822 29.50 5.05 -4.48
N ALA A 823 28.83 5.24 -3.34
CA ALA A 823 28.70 6.54 -2.70
C ALA A 823 30.05 7.04 -2.14
N GLN A 824 30.80 6.17 -1.45
CA GLN A 824 32.15 6.49 -0.96
C GLN A 824 33.09 6.87 -2.11
N TYR A 825 33.10 6.08 -3.19
CA TYR A 825 33.87 6.42 -4.39
C TYR A 825 33.53 7.81 -4.92
N ARG A 826 32.23 8.07 -5.11
CA ARG A 826 31.76 9.31 -5.73
C ARG A 826 32.00 10.52 -4.82
N LEU A 827 31.77 10.38 -3.52
CA LEU A 827 32.05 11.43 -2.54
C LEU A 827 33.56 11.69 -2.42
N GLY A 828 34.37 10.64 -2.40
CA GLY A 828 35.83 10.74 -2.38
C GLY A 828 36.38 11.46 -3.60
N LYS A 829 35.84 11.16 -4.79
CA LYS A 829 36.16 11.86 -6.04
C LYS A 829 35.82 13.36 -5.95
N LEU A 830 34.62 13.71 -5.47
CA LEU A 830 34.21 15.11 -5.31
C LEU A 830 35.16 15.91 -4.40
N TYR A 831 35.57 15.33 -3.27
CA TYR A 831 36.50 15.98 -2.35
C TYR A 831 37.92 16.16 -2.92
N ILE A 832 38.40 15.24 -3.77
CA ILE A 832 39.71 15.38 -4.42
C ILE A 832 39.67 16.47 -5.51
N GLU A 833 38.60 16.51 -6.29
CA GLU A 833 38.46 17.42 -7.42
C GLU A 833 38.16 18.85 -6.97
N GLY A 834 37.25 19.02 -6.02
CA GLY A 834 36.90 20.31 -5.44
C GLY A 834 35.93 21.16 -6.26
N ASP A 835 35.24 20.56 -7.25
CA ASP A 835 34.37 21.29 -8.19
C ASP A 835 33.04 21.76 -7.56
N ASP A 836 32.37 20.86 -6.82
CA ASP A 836 31.07 21.12 -6.19
C ASP A 836 31.15 21.16 -4.64
N VAL A 837 32.28 20.76 -4.07
CA VAL A 837 32.57 20.77 -2.63
C VAL A 837 33.94 21.39 -2.36
N PRO A 838 34.18 22.01 -1.20
CA PRO A 838 35.51 22.43 -0.82
C PRO A 838 36.49 21.26 -0.89
N LYS A 839 37.58 21.45 -1.63
CA LYS A 839 38.61 20.42 -1.83
C LYS A 839 39.17 19.95 -0.48
N ASN A 840 39.10 18.65 -0.23
CA ASN A 840 39.66 18.00 0.94
C ASN A 840 40.29 16.66 0.56
N VAL A 841 41.58 16.70 0.22
CA VAL A 841 42.31 15.54 -0.29
C VAL A 841 42.37 14.41 0.76
N GLN A 842 42.52 14.74 2.05
CA GLN A 842 42.63 13.75 3.11
C GLN A 842 41.35 12.91 3.24
N VAL A 843 40.19 13.58 3.36
CA VAL A 843 38.88 12.91 3.42
C VAL A 843 38.59 12.18 2.12
N GLY A 844 38.93 12.78 0.97
CA GLY A 844 38.78 12.16 -0.34
C GLY A 844 39.54 10.84 -0.48
N LEU A 845 40.80 10.80 -0.03
CA LEU A 845 41.61 9.58 -0.03
C LEU A 845 41.08 8.53 0.93
N GLN A 846 40.63 8.93 2.12
CA GLN A 846 40.03 8.00 3.09
C GLN A 846 38.83 7.28 2.47
N LEU A 847 37.87 8.03 1.92
CA LEU A 847 36.67 7.46 1.28
C LEU A 847 37.00 6.59 0.07
N LEU A 848 37.98 7.00 -0.75
CA LEU A 848 38.43 6.18 -1.88
C LEU A 848 39.09 4.88 -1.42
N ASN A 849 39.92 4.91 -0.36
CA ASN A 849 40.52 3.70 0.20
C ASN A 849 39.46 2.76 0.77
N GLU A 850 38.54 3.26 1.59
CA GLU A 850 37.42 2.47 2.14
C GLU A 850 36.59 1.82 1.02
N SER A 851 36.36 2.55 -0.07
CA SER A 851 35.68 2.01 -1.24
C SER A 851 36.52 0.97 -2.00
N ALA A 852 37.82 1.20 -2.14
CA ALA A 852 38.74 0.31 -2.86
C ALA A 852 38.96 -1.01 -2.11
N GLU A 853 38.99 -0.99 -0.78
CA GLU A 853 39.08 -2.16 0.10
C GLU A 853 37.84 -3.07 -0.02
N GLN A 854 36.68 -2.49 -0.33
CA GLN A 854 35.45 -3.24 -0.64
C GLN A 854 35.42 -3.81 -2.06
N GLY A 855 36.49 -3.64 -2.83
CA GLY A 855 36.60 -4.13 -4.21
C GLY A 855 36.03 -3.17 -5.25
N ASN A 856 35.85 -1.87 -4.97
CA ASN A 856 35.40 -0.95 -6.00
C ASN A 856 36.52 -0.67 -7.03
N GLN A 857 36.44 -1.29 -8.20
CA GLN A 857 37.41 -1.09 -9.28
C GLN A 857 37.58 0.38 -9.72
N PHE A 858 36.55 1.22 -9.60
CA PHE A 858 36.62 2.64 -9.96
C PHE A 858 37.40 3.46 -8.93
N ALA A 859 37.22 3.14 -7.65
CA ALA A 859 37.99 3.75 -6.57
C ALA A 859 39.47 3.37 -6.64
N GLN A 860 39.77 2.08 -6.87
CA GLN A 860 41.13 1.59 -7.11
C GLN A 860 41.77 2.32 -8.30
N PHE A 861 41.08 2.40 -9.44
CA PHE A 861 41.60 3.15 -10.59
C PHE A 861 41.87 4.63 -10.25
N LYS A 862 40.94 5.30 -9.55
CA LYS A 862 41.10 6.71 -9.16
C LYS A 862 42.28 6.91 -8.21
N LEU A 863 42.49 6.03 -7.24
CA LEU A 863 43.68 6.05 -6.37
C LEU A 863 44.96 5.87 -7.17
N GLY A 864 44.97 4.94 -8.12
CA GLY A 864 46.09 4.77 -9.05
C GLY A 864 46.43 6.06 -9.79
N ILE A 865 45.43 6.78 -10.30
CA ILE A 865 45.62 8.09 -10.95
C ILE A 865 46.17 9.13 -9.96
N VAL A 866 45.63 9.19 -8.75
CA VAL A 866 46.04 10.18 -7.73
C VAL A 866 47.53 9.99 -7.38
N TYR A 867 47.96 8.76 -7.07
CA TYR A 867 49.37 8.47 -6.75
C TYR A 867 50.31 8.56 -7.96
N LEU A 868 49.84 8.21 -9.17
CA LEU A 868 50.66 8.33 -10.38
C LEU A 868 50.91 9.79 -10.76
N SER A 869 49.88 10.63 -10.61
CA SER A 869 49.94 12.05 -10.98
C SER A 869 50.89 12.85 -10.09
N GLY A 870 50.98 12.52 -8.81
CA GLY A 870 51.76 13.27 -7.83
C GLY A 870 51.28 14.71 -7.59
N LYS A 871 50.05 15.07 -8.03
CA LYS A 871 49.53 16.44 -7.97
C LYS A 871 49.07 16.82 -6.56
N ASP A 872 48.30 15.92 -5.94
CA ASP A 872 47.60 16.15 -4.68
C ASP A 872 48.24 15.37 -3.51
N VAL A 873 49.06 14.36 -3.84
CA VAL A 873 49.83 13.53 -2.90
C VAL A 873 51.24 13.32 -3.46
N PRO A 874 52.24 12.98 -2.61
CA PRO A 874 53.54 12.54 -3.11
C PRO A 874 53.39 11.42 -4.12
N ARG A 875 54.12 11.54 -5.23
CA ARG A 875 54.05 10.56 -6.31
C ARG A 875 54.59 9.21 -5.83
N ASP A 876 53.80 8.16 -6.00
CA ASP A 876 54.19 6.79 -5.72
C ASP A 876 53.77 5.90 -6.89
N LYS A 877 54.77 5.51 -7.69
CA LYS A 877 54.53 4.69 -8.89
C LYS A 877 54.18 3.25 -8.55
N GLU A 878 54.79 2.68 -7.52
CA GLU A 878 54.55 1.28 -7.16
C GLU A 878 53.17 1.12 -6.53
N LEU A 879 52.79 2.04 -5.65
CA LEU A 879 51.45 2.08 -5.10
C LEU A 879 50.39 2.31 -6.19
N ALA A 880 50.65 3.21 -7.14
CA ALA A 880 49.77 3.40 -8.29
C ALA A 880 49.63 2.13 -9.13
N ARG A 881 50.75 1.43 -9.40
CA ARG A 881 50.76 0.15 -10.12
C ARG A 881 49.92 -0.90 -9.41
N ASN A 882 50.04 -1.03 -8.09
CA ASN A 882 49.24 -1.97 -7.30
C ASN A 882 47.74 -1.69 -7.45
N TYR A 883 47.31 -0.44 -7.30
CA TYR A 883 45.91 -0.08 -7.49
C TYR A 883 45.40 -0.31 -8.91
N PHE A 884 46.22 -0.03 -9.94
CA PHE A 884 45.85 -0.35 -11.31
C PHE A 884 45.74 -1.86 -11.54
N THR A 885 46.63 -2.68 -10.96
CA THR A 885 46.54 -4.13 -11.03
C THR A 885 45.23 -4.64 -10.43
N LEU A 886 44.89 -4.21 -9.21
CA LEU A 886 43.63 -4.58 -8.55
C LEU A 886 42.39 -4.22 -9.38
N SER A 887 42.40 -3.05 -10.02
CA SER A 887 41.30 -2.59 -10.89
C SER A 887 41.27 -3.38 -12.21
N ALA A 888 42.43 -3.66 -12.80
CA ALA A 888 42.57 -4.38 -14.06
C ALA A 888 42.16 -5.86 -13.97
N GLU A 889 42.45 -6.51 -12.85
CA GLU A 889 42.03 -7.89 -12.55
C GLU A 889 40.51 -8.04 -12.49
N GLN A 890 39.79 -6.96 -12.17
CA GLN A 890 38.33 -6.88 -12.19
C GLN A 890 37.75 -6.49 -13.55
N GLY A 891 38.60 -6.30 -14.56
CA GLY A 891 38.18 -5.99 -15.93
C GLY A 891 38.21 -4.50 -16.30
N ASN A 892 38.80 -3.62 -15.47
CA ASN A 892 38.94 -2.21 -15.84
C ASN A 892 39.95 -2.03 -16.99
N GLU A 893 39.42 -1.81 -18.19
CA GLU A 893 40.22 -1.67 -19.42
C GLU A 893 41.16 -0.46 -19.38
N LEU A 894 40.76 0.66 -18.74
CA LEU A 894 41.67 1.80 -18.59
C LEU A 894 42.84 1.44 -17.67
N ALA A 895 42.58 0.76 -16.55
CA ALA A 895 43.64 0.32 -15.65
C ALA A 895 44.65 -0.59 -16.38
N GLN A 896 44.17 -1.50 -17.24
CA GLN A 896 45.03 -2.36 -18.06
C GLN A 896 45.91 -1.56 -19.05
N VAL A 897 45.36 -0.51 -19.68
CA VAL A 897 46.14 0.36 -20.57
C VAL A 897 47.17 1.16 -19.77
N PHE A 898 46.80 1.68 -18.59
CA PHE A 898 47.71 2.38 -17.70
C PHE A 898 48.87 1.50 -17.23
N LEU A 899 48.61 0.23 -16.91
CA LEU A 899 49.66 -0.74 -16.56
C LEU A 899 50.69 -0.92 -17.67
N LYS A 900 50.25 -0.95 -18.93
CA LYS A 900 51.11 -1.13 -20.11
C LYS A 900 51.93 0.12 -20.44
N GLU A 901 51.36 1.31 -20.23
CA GLU A 901 51.92 2.56 -20.75
C GLU A 901 52.59 3.46 -19.67
N MET A 902 52.45 3.16 -18.38
CA MET A 902 52.96 4.03 -17.30
C MET A 902 54.50 4.20 -17.30
N ASP A 903 55.22 3.28 -17.95
CA ASP A 903 56.68 3.29 -18.05
C ASP A 903 57.18 3.80 -19.42
N SER A 904 56.31 3.85 -20.44
CA SER A 904 56.64 4.22 -21.83
C SER A 904 56.31 5.69 -22.17
N ILE A 905 55.32 6.29 -21.52
CA ILE A 905 54.83 7.64 -21.83
C ILE A 905 55.17 8.64 -20.71
N ASN A 906 55.50 9.88 -21.08
CA ASN A 906 55.67 10.99 -20.13
C ASN A 906 54.37 11.21 -19.33
N ILE A 907 54.42 10.99 -18.01
CA ILE A 907 53.24 10.97 -17.13
C ILE A 907 52.42 12.27 -17.16
N PRO A 908 53.03 13.47 -17.05
CA PRO A 908 52.33 14.74 -17.29
C PRO A 908 51.53 14.78 -18.59
N TYR A 909 52.06 14.23 -19.68
CA TYR A 909 51.39 14.19 -20.98
C TYR A 909 50.22 13.18 -20.98
N LEU A 910 50.43 12.01 -20.37
CA LEU A 910 49.40 10.99 -20.20
C LEU A 910 48.22 11.49 -19.35
N MET A 911 48.50 12.25 -18.28
CA MET A 911 47.50 12.89 -17.42
C MET A 911 46.72 14.00 -18.14
N GLN A 912 47.39 14.80 -18.98
CA GLN A 912 46.76 15.87 -19.74
C GLN A 912 45.84 15.35 -20.86
N LEU A 913 46.23 14.25 -21.51
CA LEU A 913 45.38 13.51 -22.45
C LEU A 913 44.13 12.97 -21.76
N MET A 914 44.27 12.37 -20.57
CA MET A 914 43.13 11.91 -19.78
C MET A 914 42.18 13.04 -19.38
N SER A 915 42.70 14.17 -18.91
CA SER A 915 41.88 15.32 -18.57
C SER A 915 41.05 15.82 -19.74
N SER A 916 41.57 15.71 -20.98
CA SER A 916 40.83 16.08 -22.19
C SER A 916 39.75 15.08 -22.60
N LEU A 917 39.83 13.84 -22.11
CA LEU A 917 38.85 12.76 -22.34
C LEU A 917 37.75 12.76 -21.29
N THR A 918 38.05 13.24 -20.08
CA THR A 918 37.13 13.21 -18.94
C THR A 918 36.41 14.55 -18.71
N SER A 919 36.89 15.68 -19.27
CA SER A 919 36.21 16.96 -19.18
C SER A 919 35.08 17.08 -20.23
N GLY A 920 33.83 17.21 -19.79
CA GLY A 920 32.65 17.38 -20.66
C GLY A 920 32.58 18.70 -21.47
N ASN A 921 33.61 19.55 -21.42
CA ASN A 921 33.69 20.79 -22.21
C ASN A 921 34.48 20.56 -23.50
N HIS A 922 33.78 20.12 -24.55
CA HIS A 922 34.35 19.69 -25.83
C HIS A 922 34.84 20.80 -26.78
N HIS A 923 34.89 22.07 -26.38
CA HIS A 923 35.17 23.18 -27.31
C HIS A 923 36.48 23.96 -27.14
N GLN A 924 37.34 23.69 -26.15
CA GLN A 924 38.49 24.59 -25.91
C GLN A 924 39.91 24.00 -25.87
N ASN A 925 40.15 22.69 -26.01
CA ASN A 925 41.50 22.14 -25.76
C ASN A 925 42.13 21.25 -26.84
N THR A 926 41.58 21.15 -28.04
CA THR A 926 42.16 20.32 -29.12
C THR A 926 43.35 20.94 -29.85
N SER A 927 43.63 22.23 -29.65
CA SER A 927 44.67 22.94 -30.42
C SER A 927 46.10 22.76 -29.90
N LYS A 928 46.32 22.17 -28.72
CA LYS A 928 47.64 22.21 -28.06
C LYS A 928 48.51 20.95 -28.22
N TYR A 929 47.96 19.77 -28.50
CA TYR A 929 48.73 18.53 -28.71
C TYR A 929 48.02 17.55 -29.66
N PRO A 930 48.58 17.27 -30.86
CA PRO A 930 47.91 16.39 -31.83
C PRO A 930 48.04 14.90 -31.47
N LEU A 931 46.96 14.13 -31.69
CA LEU A 931 46.89 12.66 -31.61
C LEU A 931 47.96 11.92 -32.45
N SER A 932 48.63 12.62 -33.36
CA SER A 932 49.76 12.10 -34.14
C SER A 932 50.96 11.71 -33.27
N ARG A 933 51.15 12.30 -32.09
CA ARG A 933 52.25 11.93 -31.18
C ARG A 933 52.04 10.61 -30.42
N LEU A 934 50.86 10.01 -30.52
CA LEU A 934 50.56 8.69 -29.95
C LEU A 934 50.58 7.58 -31.02
N GLU A 935 51.14 7.84 -32.20
CA GLU A 935 51.32 6.81 -33.23
C GLU A 935 52.16 5.64 -32.69
N GLY A 936 51.58 4.43 -32.67
CA GLY A 936 52.20 3.23 -32.12
C GLY A 936 51.84 2.88 -30.68
N HIS A 937 51.07 3.72 -29.95
CA HIS A 937 50.64 3.46 -28.58
C HIS A 937 49.19 2.93 -28.51
N ALA A 938 48.95 1.93 -27.65
CA ALA A 938 47.61 1.34 -27.45
C ALA A 938 46.59 2.36 -26.90
N LEU A 939 47.09 3.37 -26.19
CA LEU A 939 46.30 4.48 -25.66
C LEU A 939 45.61 5.29 -26.78
N LYS A 940 46.22 5.43 -27.98
CA LYS A 940 45.63 6.18 -29.10
C LYS A 940 44.37 5.50 -29.62
N GLU A 941 44.44 4.20 -29.85
CA GLU A 941 43.35 3.39 -30.37
C GLU A 941 42.18 3.37 -29.39
N LYS A 942 42.46 3.21 -28.09
CA LYS A 942 41.41 3.28 -27.07
C LYS A 942 40.77 4.66 -26.95
N ILE A 943 41.55 5.73 -27.09
CA ILE A 943 41.04 7.11 -27.14
C ILE A 943 40.13 7.33 -28.37
N LEU A 944 40.51 6.80 -29.53
CA LEU A 944 39.70 6.88 -30.75
C LEU A 944 38.42 6.04 -30.64
N GLU A 945 38.50 4.84 -30.07
CA GLU A 945 37.34 3.98 -29.78
C GLU A 945 36.37 4.67 -28.81
N LEU A 946 36.88 5.27 -27.73
CA LEU A 946 36.09 6.05 -26.76
C LEU A 946 35.46 7.31 -27.39
N LYS A 947 36.13 7.95 -28.35
CA LYS A 947 35.60 9.12 -29.09
C LYS A 947 34.56 8.75 -30.15
N LEU A 948 34.75 7.65 -30.86
CA LEU A 948 33.85 7.15 -31.90
C LEU A 948 32.60 6.48 -31.30
N GLY A 949 32.77 5.80 -30.17
CA GLY A 949 31.69 5.19 -29.42
C GLY A 949 31.08 6.14 -28.40
N SER A 950 30.67 7.36 -28.76
CA SER A 950 30.00 8.36 -27.88
C SER A 950 28.61 7.93 -27.35
N ASN A 951 28.44 6.63 -27.12
CA ASN A 951 27.52 6.00 -26.17
C ASN A 951 28.25 5.17 -25.08
N MET A 952 29.58 5.29 -24.93
CA MET A 952 30.34 4.65 -23.85
C MET A 952 30.20 5.47 -22.57
N LYS A 953 29.20 5.04 -21.79
CA LYS A 953 28.72 5.58 -20.54
C LYS A 953 29.79 5.50 -19.45
N TRP A 954 30.57 6.56 -19.28
CA TRP A 954 31.46 6.75 -18.12
C TRP A 954 30.72 7.00 -16.79
N ASP A 955 29.38 7.01 -16.82
CA ASP A 955 28.55 7.20 -15.64
C ASP A 955 27.33 6.28 -15.52
N LYS A 956 27.16 5.27 -16.39
CA LYS A 956 26.15 4.23 -16.12
C LYS A 956 26.86 3.03 -15.51
N GLY A 957 26.93 3.01 -14.18
CA GLY A 957 26.99 1.77 -13.42
C GLY A 957 25.78 0.90 -13.75
N GLN A 958 25.82 0.26 -14.93
CA GLN A 958 24.92 -0.83 -15.23
C GLN A 958 25.27 -1.97 -14.26
N GLY A 959 24.23 -2.44 -13.59
CA GLY A 959 24.34 -3.37 -12.48
C GLY A 959 25.10 -4.63 -12.89
N TYR A 960 25.99 -5.06 -12.00
CA TYR A 960 26.21 -6.48 -11.85
C TYR A 960 25.00 -7.03 -11.12
N ASP A 961 24.15 -7.70 -11.88
CA ASP A 961 23.11 -8.59 -11.40
C ASP A 961 23.80 -9.89 -10.98
N ARG A 962 24.04 -10.03 -9.67
CA ARG A 962 23.96 -11.28 -8.91
C ARG A 962 23.43 -10.97 -7.52
#